data_AF-A0A267E228-F1
#
_entry.id   AF-A0A267E228-F1
#
_cell.length_a   1.000
_cell.length_b   1.000
_cell.length_c   1.000
_cell.angle_alpha   90.00
_cell.angle_beta   90.00
_cell.angle_gamma   90.00
#
_symmetry.space_group_name_H-M   'P 1'
#
loop_
_entity.id
_entity.type
_entity.pdbx_description
1 polymer ?
#
loop_
_entity_poly.entity_id
_entity_poly.type
_entity_poly.pdbx_seq_one_letter_code
_entity_poly.pdbx_strand_id
1 'polypeptide(L)'
;MPSSNGELVKAFREISHEFKTLQQTRLNGRSDQGVARLSSLDVEDLADRLEQLRSSLAECLTEVEGQLRESQLAAADARNFYRALGEAVGADEEALRRRDEAINSIEDHRELDERAAASEEENKQLANGLRLKSTVADIGDQFQRLENTLKESAINCTKARKRAAAIQEELEEAKRREEERQRQEAEEAERRRQEELRRRQADEAAAAKAAAAEEAKRRRRAEEAAGEDSDGDDGSGGRHRRKSSSRRRARARAEAEAQRKREAEAAAAAAAAEEAERRWRPVVLAASMADESDDASAAEADNAACAIRAPDGAVQPDDFKCTLVPLDQADVGSIPPGDELVSGVVRLEPAGLSRVQISGGGEGRRHWYFMLPHCAQRQAARETVVYIYEDGRWQERPSAETHIDMQGLPARWVETKITDTSVTAVAVNKLKTDRFSVGKPGIRYSSSVDNRICLTVPEDALKIQLDQTIEVQPVDSSTLAVIKSQLPRETHGLLTCSSIIQHTSICKNTLRPVTFNFQLPLNPAGAKKTRPGTAGAAGGAASSVVASGRPMTAKPKATPNSDEEDELVVLLGCDGQRRCVGVGGSGGGSWSVLDQLDIEEEPGKDIVGFRTTRFYDRRFIAFRVKPEFNTDTASRICEAIETNLEDKSACFVLRQKSDNLTEVSLALIASGRLDRTLKQLQEAGYDYDGISGGLGGGGGGSNGPGVSEDIRVRERQQFRLRFRGNIICEDDDPDRPSEFVLHFNSQMKNRLELSVTERDRFAQRALDQFRGYIEVTTDMAVQKPVKDAKKGNPHQTVTVMEEAVVAKMLICVPKSEEELRVKSPRATPFVFKSKDSVTMEYLRDLAELVCDNWELLADKLEVSKKRCSVIKKTSESQETQAYDMLITWVKKLPVLKNKVLILCRALNASGYPHLAASLRDAERERRLRVENGDDYD
;
A
#
# COMPACT_ATOMS: atom_id res chain seq x y z
N MET A 1 24.92 -28.77 6.97
CA MET A 1 23.81 -28.07 7.65
C MET A 1 22.80 -28.95 8.40
N PRO A 2 22.49 -30.23 8.07
CA PRO A 2 21.49 -30.98 8.85
C PRO A 2 21.94 -31.40 10.28
N SER A 3 23.20 -31.16 10.65
CA SER A 3 23.77 -31.52 11.96
C SER A 3 23.44 -30.51 13.08
N SER A 4 23.35 -29.20 12.81
CA SER A 4 23.10 -28.17 13.84
C SER A 4 21.65 -28.18 14.36
N ASN A 5 20.67 -28.46 13.49
CA ASN A 5 19.26 -28.60 13.87
C ASN A 5 19.01 -29.78 14.83
N GLY A 6 19.79 -30.87 14.68
CA GLY A 6 19.70 -32.04 15.56
C GLY A 6 20.20 -31.75 16.97
N GLU A 7 21.26 -30.95 17.11
CA GLU A 7 21.87 -30.59 18.39
C GLU A 7 21.00 -29.62 19.19
N LEU A 8 20.40 -28.61 18.54
CA LEU A 8 19.45 -27.69 19.19
C LEU A 8 18.19 -28.41 19.68
N VAL A 9 17.65 -29.33 18.89
CA VAL A 9 16.49 -30.14 19.28
C VAL A 9 16.85 -31.13 20.41
N LYS A 10 18.09 -31.61 20.47
CA LYS A 10 18.59 -32.46 21.56
C LYS A 10 18.76 -31.67 22.85
N ALA A 11 19.40 -30.50 22.80
CA ALA A 11 19.55 -29.58 23.93
C ALA A 11 18.17 -29.17 24.51
N PHE A 12 17.18 -28.92 23.65
CA PHE A 12 15.81 -28.64 24.07
C PHE A 12 15.14 -29.84 24.78
N ARG A 13 15.37 -31.07 24.33
CA ARG A 13 14.82 -32.27 25.02
C ARG A 13 15.46 -32.49 26.38
N GLU A 14 16.75 -32.20 26.53
CA GLU A 14 17.48 -32.30 27.80
C GLU A 14 16.93 -31.31 28.82
N ILE A 15 16.73 -30.05 28.44
CA ILE A 15 16.14 -29.02 29.34
C ILE A 15 14.67 -29.30 29.65
N SER A 16 13.89 -29.80 28.69
CA SER A 16 12.50 -30.21 28.94
C SER A 16 12.41 -31.41 29.91
N HIS A 17 13.41 -32.30 29.89
CA HIS A 17 13.53 -33.40 30.83
C HIS A 17 13.95 -32.91 32.24
N GLU A 18 14.93 -32.00 32.33
CA GLU A 18 15.32 -31.34 33.58
C GLU A 18 14.13 -30.63 34.24
N PHE A 19 13.32 -29.88 33.47
CA PHE A 19 12.12 -29.19 33.95
C PHE A 19 11.04 -30.14 34.47
N LYS A 20 10.76 -31.25 33.77
CA LYS A 20 9.81 -32.28 34.24
C LYS A 20 10.28 -32.98 35.51
N THR A 21 11.59 -33.19 35.64
CA THR A 21 12.20 -33.80 36.82
C THR A 21 12.08 -32.87 38.04
N LEU A 22 12.26 -31.56 37.84
CA LEU A 22 12.03 -30.50 38.82
C LEU A 22 10.56 -30.41 39.27
N GLN A 23 9.60 -30.50 38.33
CA GLN A 23 8.17 -30.54 38.66
C GLN A 23 7.80 -31.80 39.47
N GLN A 24 8.30 -32.98 39.08
CA GLN A 24 8.04 -34.23 39.81
C GLN A 24 8.64 -34.26 41.22
N THR A 25 9.81 -33.67 41.42
CA THR A 25 10.44 -33.58 42.76
C THR A 25 9.74 -32.56 43.67
N ARG A 26 9.22 -31.46 43.12
CA ARG A 26 8.37 -30.51 43.87
C ARG A 26 6.99 -31.08 44.24
N LEU A 27 6.38 -31.87 43.35
CA LEU A 27 5.09 -32.55 43.61
C LEU A 27 5.20 -33.64 44.67
N ASN A 28 6.35 -34.32 44.77
CA ASN A 28 6.58 -35.42 45.71
C ASN A 28 7.09 -35.00 47.10
N GLY A 29 6.84 -33.77 47.54
CA GLY A 29 7.36 -33.16 48.77
C GLY A 29 7.29 -34.04 50.04
N ARG A 30 8.28 -34.92 50.22
CA ARG A 30 8.63 -35.68 51.43
C ARG A 30 10.07 -36.21 51.32
N SER A 31 11.07 -35.34 51.44
CA SER A 31 12.30 -35.65 52.19
C SER A 31 13.18 -34.40 52.31
N ASP A 32 13.53 -34.03 53.54
CA ASP A 32 14.37 -32.88 53.87
C ASP A 32 15.80 -32.94 53.28
N GLN A 33 16.17 -34.03 52.61
CA GLN A 33 17.46 -34.16 51.92
C GLN A 33 17.44 -33.70 50.45
N GLY A 34 16.26 -33.52 49.84
CA GLY A 34 16.14 -33.05 48.44
C GLY A 34 16.34 -31.54 48.26
N VAL A 35 16.12 -30.76 49.32
CA VAL A 35 16.15 -29.29 49.28
C VAL A 35 17.58 -28.74 49.14
N ALA A 36 18.59 -29.47 49.66
CA ALA A 36 19.99 -29.02 49.64
C ALA A 36 20.73 -29.21 48.30
N ARG A 37 20.20 -30.01 47.36
CA ARG A 37 20.75 -30.12 45.99
C ARG A 37 20.02 -29.24 44.96
N LEU A 38 18.87 -28.68 45.32
CA LEU A 38 18.04 -27.86 44.44
C LEU A 38 18.26 -26.35 44.62
N SER A 39 19.10 -25.94 45.58
CA SER A 39 19.56 -24.56 45.73
C SER A 39 20.74 -24.20 44.81
N SER A 40 21.13 -25.08 43.87
CA SER A 40 22.24 -24.83 42.93
C SER A 40 21.82 -24.82 41.46
N LEU A 41 20.53 -24.91 41.18
CA LEU A 41 19.95 -24.68 39.86
C LEU A 41 18.80 -23.70 40.08
N ASP A 42 19.16 -22.43 40.19
CA ASP A 42 18.22 -21.35 40.35
C ASP A 42 17.20 -21.39 39.21
N VAL A 43 15.93 -21.19 39.56
CA VAL A 43 14.84 -21.06 38.58
C VAL A 43 15.17 -19.97 37.56
N GLU A 44 15.98 -18.99 37.95
CA GLU A 44 16.53 -17.94 37.09
C GLU A 44 17.55 -18.49 36.07
N ASP A 45 18.48 -19.38 36.47
CA ASP A 45 19.43 -20.02 35.55
C ASP A 45 18.73 -20.90 34.50
N LEU A 46 17.65 -21.59 34.89
CA LEU A 46 16.83 -22.36 33.96
C LEU A 46 16.02 -21.45 33.00
N ALA A 47 15.55 -20.30 33.48
CA ALA A 47 14.86 -19.29 32.68
C ALA A 47 15.82 -18.67 31.65
N ASP A 48 17.02 -18.30 32.07
CA ASP A 48 18.05 -17.69 31.23
C ASP A 48 18.51 -18.68 30.14
N ARG A 49 18.72 -19.96 30.49
CA ARG A 49 19.03 -21.03 29.51
C ARG A 49 17.90 -21.26 28.51
N LEU A 50 16.63 -21.16 28.93
CA LEU A 50 15.46 -21.28 28.06
C LEU A 50 15.31 -20.07 27.12
N GLU A 51 15.60 -18.86 27.61
CA GLU A 51 15.58 -17.64 26.81
C GLU A 51 16.69 -17.62 25.77
N GLN A 52 17.90 -18.04 26.14
CA GLN A 52 19.03 -18.20 25.22
C GLN A 52 18.71 -19.22 24.12
N LEU A 53 18.12 -20.37 24.46
CA LEU A 53 17.69 -21.37 23.46
C LEU A 53 16.55 -20.88 22.57
N ARG A 54 15.63 -20.06 23.09
CA ARG A 54 14.57 -19.44 22.29
C ARG A 54 15.14 -18.45 21.28
N SER A 55 16.14 -17.67 21.68
CA SER A 55 16.87 -16.77 20.79
C SER A 55 17.61 -17.55 19.70
N SER A 56 18.37 -18.60 20.05
CA SER A 56 19.05 -19.44 19.06
C SER A 56 18.09 -20.20 18.13
N LEU A 57 16.92 -20.66 18.63
CA LEU A 57 15.87 -21.27 17.82
C LEU A 57 15.18 -20.26 16.89
N ALA A 58 15.10 -18.98 17.28
CA ALA A 58 14.55 -17.92 16.45
C ALA A 58 15.49 -17.59 15.29
N GLU A 59 16.79 -17.43 15.58
CA GLU A 59 17.83 -17.21 14.57
C GLU A 59 17.91 -18.38 13.58
N CYS A 60 17.90 -19.61 14.10
CA CYS A 60 17.91 -20.81 13.27
C CYS A 60 16.64 -20.92 12.39
N LEU A 61 15.48 -20.50 12.90
CA LEU A 61 14.23 -20.50 12.13
C LEU A 61 14.25 -19.43 11.04
N THR A 62 14.77 -18.24 11.32
CA THR A 62 14.95 -17.20 10.30
C THR A 62 15.93 -17.62 9.21
N GLU A 63 17.01 -18.32 9.57
CA GLU A 63 17.98 -18.83 8.60
C GLU A 63 17.37 -19.95 7.73
N VAL A 64 16.63 -20.90 8.34
CA VAL A 64 15.94 -21.97 7.60
C VAL A 64 14.83 -21.43 6.71
N GLU A 65 14.08 -20.42 7.14
CA GLU A 65 13.06 -19.74 6.32
C GLU A 65 13.67 -18.92 5.19
N GLY A 66 14.83 -18.30 5.41
CA GLY A 66 15.64 -17.64 4.39
C GLY A 66 16.11 -18.61 3.32
N GLN A 67 16.74 -19.71 3.73
CA GLN A 67 17.19 -20.78 2.82
C GLN A 67 16.03 -21.45 2.08
N LEU A 68 14.86 -21.60 2.71
CA LEU A 68 13.66 -22.11 2.06
C LEU A 68 13.15 -21.12 1.00
N ARG A 69 13.15 -19.81 1.26
CA ARG A 69 12.79 -18.79 0.27
C ARG A 69 13.75 -18.77 -0.91
N GLU A 70 15.05 -18.79 -0.68
CA GLU A 70 16.06 -18.86 -1.73
C GLU A 70 15.93 -20.14 -2.56
N SER A 71 15.73 -21.28 -1.90
CA SER A 71 15.47 -22.55 -2.58
C SER A 71 14.17 -22.54 -3.37
N GLN A 72 13.13 -21.84 -2.91
CA GLN A 72 11.85 -21.72 -3.61
C GLN A 72 11.96 -20.80 -4.83
N LEU A 73 12.75 -19.72 -4.74
CA LEU A 73 13.07 -18.85 -5.86
C LEU A 73 13.87 -19.61 -6.92
N ALA A 74 14.96 -20.26 -6.52
CA ALA A 74 15.78 -21.08 -7.41
C ALA A 74 14.97 -22.22 -8.06
N ALA A 75 14.05 -22.85 -7.32
CA ALA A 75 13.15 -23.87 -7.86
C ALA A 75 12.07 -23.28 -8.79
N ALA A 76 11.65 -22.03 -8.60
CA ALA A 76 10.74 -21.35 -9.51
C ALA A 76 11.44 -20.96 -10.82
N ASP A 77 12.65 -20.42 -10.74
CA ASP A 77 13.48 -20.08 -11.89
C ASP A 77 13.86 -21.34 -12.69
N ALA A 78 14.26 -22.41 -12.00
CA ALA A 78 14.50 -23.70 -12.63
C ALA A 78 13.23 -24.23 -13.32
N ARG A 79 12.04 -24.17 -12.67
CA ARG A 79 10.77 -24.58 -13.30
C ARG A 79 10.42 -23.75 -14.53
N ASN A 80 10.68 -22.44 -14.52
CA ASN A 80 10.44 -21.56 -15.66
C ASN A 80 11.41 -21.86 -16.80
N PHE A 81 12.70 -22.06 -16.48
CA PHE A 81 13.71 -22.50 -17.43
C PHE A 81 13.35 -23.86 -18.06
N TYR A 82 12.91 -24.83 -17.25
CA TYR A 82 12.50 -26.16 -17.73
C TYR A 82 11.21 -26.14 -18.55
N ARG A 83 10.27 -25.23 -18.25
CA ARG A 83 9.08 -25.02 -19.08
C ARG A 83 9.47 -24.49 -20.47
N ALA A 84 10.33 -23.48 -20.52
CA ALA A 84 10.84 -22.95 -21.78
C ALA A 84 11.61 -24.01 -22.59
N LEU A 85 12.44 -24.82 -21.90
CA LEU A 85 13.16 -25.92 -22.54
C LEU A 85 12.22 -27.03 -23.06
N GLY A 86 11.15 -27.33 -22.32
CA GLY A 86 10.12 -28.29 -22.72
C GLY A 86 9.29 -27.82 -23.92
N GLU A 87 8.98 -26.53 -23.99
CA GLU A 87 8.31 -25.90 -25.13
C GLU A 87 9.20 -25.90 -26.38
N ALA A 88 10.51 -25.64 -26.22
CA ALA A 88 11.47 -25.72 -27.31
C ALA A 88 11.61 -27.15 -27.87
N VAL A 89 11.78 -28.16 -27.00
CA VAL A 89 11.86 -29.57 -27.44
C VAL A 89 10.53 -30.05 -28.03
N GLY A 90 9.39 -29.57 -27.54
CA GLY A 90 8.07 -29.89 -28.11
C GLY A 90 7.86 -29.29 -29.51
N ALA A 91 8.36 -28.07 -29.74
CA ALA A 91 8.36 -27.45 -31.06
C ALA A 91 9.24 -28.21 -32.06
N ASP A 92 10.40 -28.70 -31.61
CA ASP A 92 11.29 -29.54 -32.43
C ASP A 92 10.66 -30.92 -32.76
N GLU A 93 9.98 -31.57 -31.80
CA GLU A 93 9.23 -32.82 -32.04
C GLU A 93 8.10 -32.64 -33.08
N GLU A 94 7.39 -31.51 -33.03
CA GLU A 94 6.30 -31.21 -33.97
C GLU A 94 6.82 -30.82 -35.37
N ALA A 95 7.97 -30.15 -35.45
CA ALA A 95 8.67 -29.87 -36.69
C ALA A 95 9.17 -31.15 -37.36
N LEU A 96 9.71 -32.10 -36.57
CA LEU A 96 10.14 -33.41 -37.05
C LEU A 96 8.96 -34.23 -37.60
N ARG A 97 7.81 -34.22 -36.91
CA ARG A 97 6.59 -34.92 -37.35
C ARG A 97 6.08 -34.41 -38.70
N ARG A 98 6.02 -33.09 -38.87
CA ARG A 98 5.63 -32.46 -40.15
C ARG A 98 6.62 -32.80 -41.27
N ARG A 99 7.90 -32.97 -40.94
CA ARG A 99 8.94 -33.36 -41.89
C ARG A 99 8.83 -34.84 -42.28
N ASP A 100 8.61 -35.74 -41.33
CA ASP A 100 8.45 -37.18 -41.61
C ASP A 100 7.19 -37.43 -42.46
N GLU A 101 6.12 -36.67 -42.22
CA GLU A 101 4.93 -36.64 -43.09
C GLU A 101 5.28 -36.14 -44.51
N ALA A 102 6.15 -35.14 -44.64
CA ALA A 102 6.61 -34.62 -45.92
C ALA A 102 7.60 -35.55 -46.65
N ILE A 103 8.44 -36.30 -45.93
CA ILE A 103 9.38 -37.28 -46.50
C ILE A 103 8.63 -38.51 -47.01
N ASN A 104 7.62 -38.98 -46.28
CA ASN A 104 6.75 -40.10 -46.69
C ASN A 104 5.85 -39.76 -47.90
N SER A 105 5.85 -38.51 -48.36
CA SER A 105 5.10 -38.01 -49.53
C SER A 105 5.93 -37.97 -50.82
N ILE A 106 7.22 -38.34 -50.80
CA ILE A 106 8.15 -38.20 -51.94
C ILE A 106 8.31 -39.55 -52.67
N GLU A 107 8.11 -39.59 -54.00
CA GLU A 107 8.15 -40.82 -54.82
C GLU A 107 9.52 -41.12 -55.46
N ASP A 108 10.50 -40.20 -55.40
CA ASP A 108 11.78 -40.31 -56.12
C ASP A 108 12.95 -40.76 -55.20
N HIS A 109 13.58 -41.88 -55.53
CA HIS A 109 14.51 -42.61 -54.64
C HIS A 109 15.87 -41.91 -54.43
N ARG A 110 16.30 -41.02 -55.34
CA ARG A 110 17.61 -40.35 -55.22
C ARG A 110 17.60 -39.15 -54.26
N GLU A 111 16.44 -38.52 -54.08
CA GLU A 111 16.25 -37.39 -53.16
C GLU A 111 16.04 -37.85 -51.70
N LEU A 112 15.65 -39.12 -51.53
CA LEU A 112 15.51 -39.79 -50.23
C LEU A 112 16.87 -40.06 -49.56
N ASP A 113 17.88 -40.50 -50.32
CA ASP A 113 19.19 -40.85 -49.76
C ASP A 113 20.00 -39.62 -49.30
N GLU A 114 19.95 -38.50 -50.03
CA GLU A 114 20.63 -37.25 -49.64
C GLU A 114 19.97 -36.59 -48.41
N ARG A 115 18.64 -36.72 -48.23
CA ARG A 115 17.92 -36.20 -47.05
C ARG A 115 17.98 -37.15 -45.85
N ALA A 116 18.15 -38.45 -46.06
CA ALA A 116 18.35 -39.43 -44.99
C ALA A 116 19.68 -39.23 -44.24
N ALA A 117 20.75 -38.78 -44.93
CA ALA A 117 22.03 -38.46 -44.29
C ALA A 117 21.96 -37.17 -43.43
N ALA A 118 21.19 -36.16 -43.83
CA ALA A 118 20.93 -34.96 -43.02
C ALA A 118 20.06 -35.27 -41.77
N SER A 119 19.22 -36.31 -41.85
CA SER A 119 18.36 -36.79 -40.75
C SER A 119 19.15 -37.43 -39.59
N GLU A 120 20.32 -37.99 -39.84
CA GLU A 120 21.11 -38.69 -38.81
C GLU A 120 21.75 -37.74 -37.79
N GLU A 121 22.16 -36.54 -38.22
CA GLU A 121 22.77 -35.52 -37.36
C GLU A 121 21.73 -34.84 -36.45
N GLU A 122 20.52 -34.57 -36.97
CA GLU A 122 19.40 -34.02 -36.20
C GLU A 122 18.80 -35.06 -35.23
N ASN A 123 18.74 -36.34 -35.61
CA ASN A 123 18.32 -37.41 -34.69
C ASN A 123 19.28 -37.58 -33.51
N LYS A 124 20.58 -37.33 -33.68
CA LYS A 124 21.55 -37.26 -32.57
C LYS A 124 21.29 -36.05 -31.66
N GLN A 125 20.92 -34.89 -32.23
CA GLN A 125 20.54 -33.71 -31.43
C GLN A 125 19.27 -33.97 -30.62
N LEU A 126 18.28 -34.65 -31.20
CA LEU A 126 17.04 -35.04 -30.50
C LEU A 126 17.31 -36.06 -29.37
N ALA A 127 18.17 -37.05 -29.60
CA ALA A 127 18.58 -38.01 -28.57
C ALA A 127 19.32 -37.34 -27.40
N ASN A 128 20.14 -36.31 -27.68
CA ASN A 128 20.76 -35.49 -26.64
C ASN A 128 19.73 -34.63 -25.90
N GLY A 129 18.74 -34.07 -26.59
CA GLY A 129 17.62 -33.34 -25.97
C GLY A 129 16.76 -34.21 -25.05
N LEU A 130 16.50 -35.46 -25.43
CA LEU A 130 15.76 -36.43 -24.61
C LEU A 130 16.53 -36.88 -23.36
N ARG A 131 17.86 -37.08 -23.47
CA ARG A 131 18.73 -37.33 -22.31
C ARG A 131 18.77 -36.12 -21.36
N LEU A 132 18.81 -34.91 -21.91
CA LEU A 132 18.76 -33.69 -21.12
C LEU A 132 17.42 -33.57 -20.37
N LYS A 133 16.30 -33.89 -21.03
CA LYS A 133 14.95 -33.98 -20.41
C LYS A 133 14.91 -34.94 -19.20
N SER A 134 15.52 -36.13 -19.30
CA SER A 134 15.51 -37.08 -18.16
C SER A 134 16.39 -36.61 -17.01
N THR A 135 17.58 -36.07 -17.32
CA THR A 135 18.51 -35.54 -16.31
C THR A 135 17.90 -34.35 -15.55
N VAL A 136 17.12 -33.53 -16.26
CA VAL A 136 16.36 -32.41 -15.69
C VAL A 136 15.25 -32.88 -14.76
N ALA A 137 14.53 -33.95 -15.11
CA ALA A 137 13.51 -34.53 -14.24
C ALA A 137 14.11 -35.06 -12.93
N ASP A 138 15.26 -35.73 -13.00
CA ASP A 138 15.96 -36.25 -11.81
C ASP A 138 16.43 -35.11 -10.88
N ILE A 139 16.89 -33.98 -11.44
CA ILE A 139 17.27 -32.78 -10.67
C ILE A 139 16.02 -32.16 -10.01
N GLY A 140 14.90 -32.07 -10.72
CA GLY A 140 13.63 -31.60 -10.17
C GLY A 140 13.17 -32.42 -8.96
N ASP A 141 13.28 -33.74 -9.04
CA ASP A 141 12.96 -34.65 -7.94
C ASP A 141 13.90 -34.48 -6.73
N GLN A 142 15.19 -34.20 -6.96
CA GLN A 142 16.14 -33.90 -5.88
C GLN A 142 15.81 -32.59 -5.16
N PHE A 143 15.46 -31.53 -5.91
CA PHE A 143 15.02 -30.26 -5.32
C PHE A 143 13.73 -30.42 -4.51
N GLN A 144 12.77 -31.20 -5.00
CA GLN A 144 11.52 -31.43 -4.28
C GLN A 144 11.76 -32.18 -2.95
N ARG A 145 12.71 -33.12 -2.91
CA ARG A 145 13.10 -33.84 -1.67
C ARG A 145 13.78 -32.91 -0.67
N LEU A 146 14.65 -32.01 -1.12
CA LEU A 146 15.27 -30.99 -0.27
C LEU A 146 14.23 -30.02 0.29
N GLU A 147 13.29 -29.53 -0.52
CA GLU A 147 12.23 -28.63 -0.09
C GLU A 147 11.32 -29.28 0.97
N ASN A 148 10.99 -30.56 0.80
CA ASN A 148 10.21 -31.32 1.79
C ASN A 148 10.97 -31.48 3.11
N THR A 149 12.29 -31.73 3.04
CA THR A 149 13.14 -31.85 4.23
C THR A 149 13.25 -30.52 4.99
N LEU A 150 13.35 -29.40 4.28
CA LEU A 150 13.35 -28.06 4.86
C LEU A 150 12.01 -27.69 5.48
N LYS A 151 10.89 -28.01 4.81
CA LYS A 151 9.53 -27.84 5.37
C LYS A 151 9.34 -28.63 6.66
N GLU A 152 9.78 -29.88 6.71
CA GLU A 152 9.75 -30.68 7.93
C GLU A 152 10.61 -30.08 9.05
N SER A 153 11.80 -29.56 8.72
CA SER A 153 12.68 -28.87 9.67
C SER A 153 12.03 -27.60 10.25
N ALA A 154 11.37 -26.79 9.41
CA ALA A 154 10.63 -25.60 9.83
C ALA A 154 9.43 -25.96 10.74
N ILE A 155 8.68 -27.01 10.39
CA ILE A 155 7.57 -27.53 11.21
C ILE A 155 8.09 -28.02 12.58
N ASN A 156 9.26 -28.64 12.63
CA ASN A 156 9.85 -29.11 13.88
C ASN A 156 10.34 -27.93 14.75
N CYS A 157 10.95 -26.91 14.17
CA CYS A 157 11.38 -25.71 14.89
C CYS A 157 10.19 -24.89 15.43
N THR A 158 9.11 -24.74 14.65
CA THR A 158 7.89 -24.06 15.11
C THR A 158 7.21 -24.83 16.26
N LYS A 159 7.17 -26.17 16.20
CA LYS A 159 6.67 -27.00 17.31
C LYS A 159 7.54 -26.88 18.57
N ALA A 160 8.86 -26.82 18.43
CA ALA A 160 9.77 -26.61 19.55
C ALA A 160 9.55 -25.24 20.21
N ARG A 161 9.42 -24.17 19.39
CA ARG A 161 9.16 -22.80 19.85
C ARG A 161 7.84 -22.68 20.61
N LYS A 162 6.75 -23.28 20.11
CA LYS A 162 5.44 -23.29 20.81
C LYS A 162 5.51 -24.00 22.17
N ARG A 163 6.27 -25.10 22.25
CA ARG A 163 6.47 -25.83 23.51
C ARG A 163 7.34 -25.05 24.50
N ALA A 164 8.38 -24.35 24.02
CA ALA A 164 9.19 -23.47 24.85
C ALA A 164 8.37 -22.32 25.46
N ALA A 165 7.49 -21.71 24.66
CA ALA A 165 6.59 -20.65 25.13
C ALA A 165 5.63 -21.13 26.23
N ALA A 166 5.07 -22.34 26.08
CA ALA A 166 4.19 -22.92 27.10
C ALA A 166 4.92 -23.22 28.43
N ILE A 167 6.18 -23.69 28.35
CA ILE A 167 7.01 -23.93 29.55
C ILE A 167 7.33 -22.60 30.26
N GLN A 168 7.57 -21.52 29.52
CA GLN A 168 7.81 -20.19 30.09
C GLN A 168 6.59 -19.62 30.80
N GLU A 169 5.40 -19.78 30.22
CA GLU A 169 4.14 -19.34 30.84
C GLU A 169 3.90 -20.09 32.16
N GLU A 170 4.14 -21.41 32.20
CA GLU A 170 4.10 -22.19 33.44
C GLU A 170 5.13 -21.73 34.48
N LEU A 171 6.32 -21.32 34.05
CA LEU A 171 7.39 -20.82 34.92
C LEU A 171 7.03 -19.46 35.53
N GLU A 172 6.49 -18.54 34.73
CA GLU A 172 6.04 -17.22 35.16
C GLU A 172 4.85 -17.31 36.12
N GLU A 173 3.90 -18.22 35.86
CA GLU A 173 2.82 -18.50 36.81
C GLU A 173 3.35 -19.07 38.14
N ALA A 174 4.35 -19.97 38.09
CA ALA A 174 4.96 -20.50 39.29
C ALA A 174 5.71 -19.42 40.10
N LYS A 175 6.39 -18.48 39.42
CA LYS A 175 7.04 -17.33 40.04
C LYS A 175 6.01 -16.42 40.73
N ARG A 176 4.89 -16.12 40.05
CA ARG A 176 3.79 -15.33 40.63
C ARG A 176 3.17 -15.99 41.85
N ARG A 177 2.97 -17.31 41.83
CA ARG A 177 2.45 -18.07 42.99
C ARG A 177 3.41 -18.02 44.18
N GLU A 178 4.72 -18.07 43.94
CA GLU A 178 5.74 -17.97 44.99
C GLU A 178 5.81 -16.55 45.58
N GLU A 179 5.77 -15.51 44.74
CA GLU A 179 5.72 -14.11 45.19
C GLU A 179 4.45 -13.81 46.00
N GLU A 180 3.31 -14.39 45.61
CA GLU A 180 2.05 -14.28 46.35
C GLU A 180 2.12 -14.99 47.71
N ARG A 181 2.77 -16.16 47.77
CA ARG A 181 3.03 -16.88 49.04
C ARG A 181 3.93 -16.07 49.96
N GLN A 182 5.02 -15.50 49.45
CA GLN A 182 5.93 -14.66 50.23
C GLN A 182 5.25 -13.38 50.73
N ARG A 183 4.34 -12.78 49.94
CA ARG A 183 3.51 -11.65 50.39
C ARG A 183 2.56 -12.05 51.50
N GLN A 184 1.90 -13.20 51.39
CA GLN A 184 1.01 -13.71 52.44
C GLN A 184 1.77 -14.01 53.74
N GLU A 185 2.96 -14.61 53.65
CA GLU A 185 3.83 -14.84 54.82
C GLU A 185 4.33 -13.53 55.45
N ALA A 186 4.66 -12.51 54.64
CA ALA A 186 5.04 -11.18 55.12
C ALA A 186 3.87 -10.45 55.79
N GLU A 187 2.66 -10.50 55.22
CA GLU A 187 1.45 -9.95 55.81
C GLU A 187 1.08 -10.65 57.13
N GLU A 188 1.23 -11.98 57.21
CA GLU A 188 1.01 -12.71 58.46
C GLU A 188 2.05 -12.36 59.52
N ALA A 189 3.33 -12.22 59.14
CA ALA A 189 4.39 -11.78 60.03
C ALA A 189 4.16 -10.34 60.53
N GLU A 190 3.68 -9.44 59.68
CA GLU A 190 3.31 -8.08 60.07
C GLU A 190 2.11 -8.08 61.02
N ARG A 191 1.09 -8.91 60.76
CA ARG A 191 -0.06 -9.07 61.65
C ARG A 191 0.36 -9.56 63.03
N ARG A 192 1.27 -10.54 63.10
CA ARG A 192 1.84 -11.03 64.37
C ARG A 192 2.62 -9.94 65.11
N ARG A 193 3.42 -9.13 64.40
CA ARG A 193 4.14 -7.98 64.99
C ARG A 193 3.17 -6.92 65.52
N GLN A 194 2.10 -6.62 64.79
CA GLN A 194 1.08 -5.66 65.23
C GLN A 194 0.30 -6.18 66.45
N GLU A 195 0.01 -7.48 66.52
CA GLU A 195 -0.63 -8.11 67.67
C GLU A 195 0.27 -8.09 68.92
N GLU A 196 1.57 -8.37 68.75
CA GLU A 196 2.55 -8.27 69.85
C GLU A 196 2.71 -6.82 70.34
N LEU A 197 2.72 -5.84 69.43
CA LEU A 197 2.76 -4.42 69.78
C LEU A 197 1.50 -3.99 70.57
N ARG A 198 0.31 -4.46 70.17
CA ARG A 198 -0.94 -4.19 70.91
C ARG A 198 -0.92 -4.81 72.30
N ARG A 199 -0.33 -6.00 72.45
CA ARG A 199 -0.17 -6.65 73.75
C ARG A 199 0.76 -5.84 74.66
N ARG A 200 1.92 -5.40 74.15
CA ARG A 200 2.83 -4.51 74.89
C ARG A 200 2.17 -3.18 75.29
N GLN A 201 1.39 -2.57 74.41
CA GLN A 201 0.64 -1.35 74.72
C GLN A 201 -0.45 -1.58 75.78
N ALA A 202 -1.09 -2.75 75.78
CA ALA A 202 -2.07 -3.12 76.81
C ALA A 202 -1.40 -3.32 78.18
N ASP A 203 -0.22 -3.95 78.21
CA ASP A 203 0.57 -4.16 79.42
C ASP A 203 1.09 -2.83 79.98
N GLU A 204 1.59 -1.91 79.12
CA GLU A 204 1.97 -0.55 79.52
C GLU A 204 0.78 0.27 80.04
N ALA A 205 -0.39 0.16 79.41
CA ALA A 205 -1.61 0.83 79.87
C ALA A 205 -2.11 0.28 81.22
N ALA A 206 -1.93 -1.02 81.47
CA ALA A 206 -2.22 -1.64 82.76
C ALA A 206 -1.24 -1.16 83.84
N ALA A 207 0.05 -1.07 83.54
CA ALA A 207 1.08 -0.52 84.43
C ALA A 207 0.81 0.96 84.77
N ALA A 208 0.44 1.78 83.78
CA ALA A 208 0.08 3.18 83.99
C ALA A 208 -1.18 3.33 84.87
N LYS A 209 -2.18 2.45 84.70
CA LYS A 209 -3.35 2.41 85.60
C LYS A 209 -2.99 2.02 87.02
N ALA A 210 -2.07 1.08 87.20
CA ALA A 210 -1.59 0.69 88.53
C ALA A 210 -0.83 1.83 89.22
N ALA A 211 0.03 2.54 88.48
CA ALA A 211 0.73 3.72 88.98
C ALA A 211 -0.25 4.85 89.37
N ALA A 212 -1.24 5.14 88.53
CA ALA A 212 -2.28 6.14 88.83
C ALA A 212 -3.14 5.74 90.05
N ALA A 213 -3.37 4.44 90.27
CA ALA A 213 -4.08 3.96 91.46
C ALA A 213 -3.25 4.08 92.74
N GLU A 214 -1.92 3.93 92.65
CA GLU A 214 -1.00 4.18 93.77
C GLU A 214 -0.92 5.68 94.10
N GLU A 215 -0.84 6.53 93.08
CA GLU A 215 -0.86 7.98 93.21
C GLU A 215 -2.21 8.48 93.78
N ALA A 216 -3.33 7.85 93.39
CA ALA A 216 -4.64 8.12 93.97
C ALA A 216 -4.76 7.66 95.43
N LYS A 217 -4.11 6.56 95.82
CA LYS A 217 -3.99 6.17 97.24
C LYS A 217 -3.13 7.15 98.04
N ARG A 218 -2.07 7.68 97.45
CA ARG A 218 -1.25 8.75 98.06
C ARG A 218 -2.04 10.06 98.21
N ARG A 219 -2.85 10.42 97.21
CA ARG A 219 -3.76 11.57 97.29
C ARG A 219 -4.86 11.38 98.33
N ARG A 220 -5.51 10.22 98.42
CA ARG A 220 -6.49 9.95 99.49
C ARG A 220 -5.89 10.04 100.89
N ARG A 221 -4.64 9.57 101.08
CA ARG A 221 -3.91 9.74 102.35
C ARG A 221 -3.51 11.19 102.64
N ALA A 222 -3.38 12.03 101.60
CA ALA A 222 -3.12 13.46 101.74
C ALA A 222 -4.42 14.28 101.94
N GLU A 223 -5.55 13.83 101.37
CA GLU A 223 -6.89 14.40 101.55
C GLU A 223 -7.49 14.04 102.92
N GLU A 224 -7.27 12.83 103.44
CA GLU A 224 -7.63 12.47 104.83
C GLU A 224 -6.84 13.25 105.89
N ALA A 225 -5.72 13.89 105.52
CA ALA A 225 -4.91 14.73 106.39
C ALA A 225 -5.30 16.22 106.34
N ALA A 226 -6.25 16.61 105.48
CA ALA A 226 -6.59 18.01 105.21
C ALA A 226 -8.12 18.26 105.22
N GLY A 227 -8.75 18.10 106.38
CA GLY A 227 -10.03 18.75 106.78
C GLY A 227 -11.29 18.29 106.04
N GLU A 228 -12.39 17.93 106.71
CA GLU A 228 -13.24 18.90 107.44
C GLU A 228 -13.41 20.21 106.65
N ASP A 229 -14.34 20.23 105.69
CA ASP A 229 -15.42 21.24 105.63
C ASP A 229 -16.19 21.22 104.29
N SER A 230 -17.51 21.34 104.43
CA SER A 230 -18.51 21.82 103.48
C SER A 230 -18.88 20.98 102.24
N ASP A 231 -20.07 20.38 102.36
CA ASP A 231 -21.21 20.37 101.44
C ASP A 231 -21.10 21.04 100.06
N GLY A 232 -21.65 20.36 99.04
CA GLY A 232 -22.47 21.04 98.04
C GLY A 232 -22.21 20.71 96.57
N ASP A 233 -23.10 19.88 96.03
CA ASP A 233 -23.78 20.08 94.73
C ASP A 233 -23.18 19.54 93.42
N ASP A 234 -24.13 19.11 92.60
CA ASP A 234 -24.12 18.09 91.56
C ASP A 234 -23.77 18.61 90.15
N GLY A 235 -23.29 17.68 89.30
CA GLY A 235 -23.64 17.66 87.88
C GLY A 235 -22.69 18.29 86.85
N SER A 236 -21.85 17.47 86.18
CA SER A 236 -21.48 17.70 84.76
C SER A 236 -20.78 16.51 84.06
N GLY A 237 -21.39 15.31 84.04
CA GLY A 237 -20.85 14.11 83.36
C GLY A 237 -20.87 14.12 81.82
N GLY A 238 -21.40 15.15 81.15
CA GLY A 238 -21.65 15.15 79.70
C GLY A 238 -20.51 15.67 78.79
N ARG A 239 -19.46 16.29 79.35
CA ARG A 239 -18.52 17.12 78.55
C ARG A 239 -17.26 16.38 78.05
N HIS A 240 -16.91 15.22 78.63
CA HIS A 240 -15.67 14.52 78.28
C HIS A 240 -15.78 13.55 77.09
N ARG A 241 -16.96 12.97 76.84
CA ARG A 241 -17.15 11.98 75.75
C ARG A 241 -17.28 12.61 74.36
N ARG A 242 -17.69 13.89 74.27
CA ARG A 242 -17.72 14.68 73.01
C ARG A 242 -16.33 15.16 72.58
N LYS A 243 -15.39 15.40 73.51
CA LYS A 243 -14.03 15.86 73.19
C LYS A 243 -13.13 14.80 72.55
N SER A 244 -13.30 13.51 72.87
CA SER A 244 -12.47 12.43 72.29
C SER A 244 -12.88 12.05 70.86
N SER A 245 -14.19 12.04 70.57
CA SER A 245 -14.73 11.85 69.21
C SER A 245 -14.36 13.01 68.28
N SER A 246 -14.42 14.25 68.79
CA SER A 246 -13.99 15.46 68.07
C SER A 246 -12.48 15.42 67.72
N ARG A 247 -11.61 14.96 68.63
CA ARG A 247 -10.17 14.83 68.36
C ARG A 247 -9.83 13.76 67.32
N ARG A 248 -10.52 12.61 67.30
CA ARG A 248 -10.33 11.58 66.25
C ARG A 248 -10.77 12.07 64.87
N ARG A 249 -11.92 12.77 64.79
CA ARG A 249 -12.39 13.38 63.55
C ARG A 249 -11.45 14.50 63.07
N ALA A 250 -10.91 15.30 63.99
CA ALA A 250 -9.92 16.33 63.66
C ALA A 250 -8.61 15.74 63.14
N ARG A 251 -8.12 14.64 63.74
CA ARG A 251 -6.91 13.95 63.28
C ARG A 251 -7.09 13.29 61.90
N ALA A 252 -8.21 12.60 61.66
CA ALA A 252 -8.50 12.02 60.36
C ALA A 252 -8.67 13.10 59.27
N ARG A 253 -9.24 14.26 59.61
CA ARG A 253 -9.33 15.41 58.70
C ARG A 253 -7.96 16.01 58.39
N ALA A 254 -7.07 16.11 59.38
CA ALA A 254 -5.70 16.58 59.20
C ALA A 254 -4.84 15.62 58.37
N GLU A 255 -4.99 14.29 58.56
CA GLU A 255 -4.30 13.27 57.74
C GLU A 255 -4.80 13.30 56.28
N ALA A 256 -6.11 13.43 56.06
CA ALA A 256 -6.67 13.59 54.71
C ALA A 256 -6.26 14.92 54.04
N GLU A 257 -6.13 16.00 54.81
CA GLU A 257 -5.66 17.29 54.31
C GLU A 257 -4.16 17.27 53.98
N ALA A 258 -3.35 16.58 54.78
CA ALA A 258 -1.93 16.37 54.49
C ALA A 258 -1.71 15.50 53.25
N GLN A 259 -2.55 14.47 53.05
CA GLN A 259 -2.50 13.64 51.84
C GLN A 259 -2.91 14.44 50.60
N ARG A 260 -3.99 15.23 50.67
CA ARG A 260 -4.37 16.15 49.59
C ARG A 260 -3.29 17.17 49.27
N LYS A 261 -2.60 17.68 50.29
CA LYS A 261 -1.48 18.62 50.10
C LYS A 261 -0.30 17.95 49.38
N ARG A 262 0.06 16.71 49.75
CA ARG A 262 1.10 15.94 49.06
C ARG A 262 0.72 15.60 47.61
N GLU A 263 -0.52 15.21 47.37
CA GLU A 263 -1.05 14.96 46.02
C GLU A 263 -1.03 16.25 45.18
N ALA A 264 -1.40 17.40 45.77
CA ALA A 264 -1.35 18.69 45.10
C ALA A 264 0.09 19.17 44.83
N GLU A 265 1.02 18.96 45.76
CA GLU A 265 2.45 19.28 45.57
C GLU A 265 3.09 18.37 44.51
N ALA A 266 2.77 17.08 44.50
CA ALA A 266 3.22 16.15 43.46
C ALA A 266 2.63 16.51 42.08
N ALA A 267 1.35 16.88 42.02
CA ALA A 267 0.71 17.35 40.79
C ALA A 267 1.33 18.67 40.30
N ALA A 268 1.63 19.61 41.20
CA ALA A 268 2.32 20.85 40.87
C ALA A 268 3.74 20.61 40.36
N ALA A 269 4.49 19.68 40.96
CA ALA A 269 5.82 19.30 40.50
C ALA A 269 5.78 18.62 39.12
N ALA A 270 4.79 17.74 38.87
CA ALA A 270 4.59 17.11 37.57
C ALA A 270 4.22 18.15 36.49
N ALA A 271 3.33 19.10 36.82
CA ALA A 271 2.98 20.20 35.90
C ALA A 271 4.18 21.10 35.58
N ALA A 272 5.03 21.39 36.57
CA ALA A 272 6.25 22.17 36.36
C ALA A 272 7.28 21.42 35.48
N ALA A 273 7.38 20.09 35.62
CA ALA A 273 8.21 19.26 34.75
C ALA A 273 7.70 19.26 33.31
N GLU A 274 6.39 19.10 33.10
CA GLU A 274 5.77 19.19 31.76
C GLU A 274 5.98 20.56 31.12
N GLU A 275 5.87 21.65 31.90
CA GLU A 275 6.15 23.00 31.43
C GLU A 275 7.62 23.19 31.03
N ALA A 276 8.56 22.58 31.76
CA ALA A 276 9.97 22.59 31.41
C ALA A 276 10.24 21.81 30.10
N GLU A 277 9.60 20.65 29.90
CA GLU A 277 9.69 19.86 28.66
C GLU A 277 9.14 20.65 27.44
N ARG A 278 8.05 21.40 27.62
CA ARG A 278 7.48 22.26 26.57
C ARG A 278 8.42 23.38 26.11
N ARG A 279 9.42 23.76 26.91
CA ARG A 279 10.40 24.81 26.58
C ARG A 279 11.60 24.31 25.77
N TRP A 280 11.77 22.99 25.63
CA TRP A 280 12.84 22.40 24.83
C TRP A 280 12.75 22.85 23.38
N ARG A 281 13.88 23.26 22.80
CA ARG A 281 13.93 23.73 21.42
C ARG A 281 14.11 22.57 20.44
N PRO A 282 13.33 22.49 19.35
CA PRO A 282 13.56 21.52 18.29
C PRO A 282 14.88 21.77 17.55
N VAL A 283 15.65 20.72 17.34
CA VAL A 283 16.80 20.66 16.44
C VAL A 283 16.32 20.01 15.14
N VAL A 284 16.36 20.77 14.04
CA VAL A 284 15.87 20.32 12.73
C VAL A 284 17.00 19.66 11.96
N LEU A 285 16.75 18.47 11.42
CA LEU A 285 17.71 17.67 10.67
C LEU A 285 17.30 17.61 9.19
N ALA A 286 18.27 17.86 8.32
CA ALA A 286 18.11 17.65 6.89
C ALA A 286 18.38 16.19 6.52
N ALA A 287 17.74 15.70 5.46
CA ALA A 287 18.03 14.36 4.96
C ALA A 287 19.32 14.35 4.13
N SER A 288 20.19 13.37 4.38
CA SER A 288 21.13 12.87 3.38
C SER A 288 20.42 11.82 2.52
N MET A 289 20.50 11.91 1.19
CA MET A 289 20.04 10.84 0.31
C MET A 289 20.91 9.59 0.53
N ALA A 290 20.32 8.40 0.39
CA ALA A 290 21.01 7.13 0.66
C ALA A 290 22.12 6.81 -0.36
N ASP A 291 22.15 7.52 -1.49
CA ASP A 291 23.18 7.44 -2.53
C ASP A 291 23.92 8.78 -2.60
N GLU A 292 25.22 8.78 -2.27
CA GLU A 292 26.11 9.90 -2.53
C GLU A 292 26.41 9.94 -4.03
N SER A 293 25.67 10.76 -4.78
CA SER A 293 26.16 11.38 -6.01
C SER A 293 26.16 12.90 -5.82
N ASP A 294 27.31 13.51 -6.13
CA ASP A 294 27.66 14.92 -5.91
C ASP A 294 26.91 15.94 -6.80
N ASP A 295 25.64 15.71 -7.14
CA ASP A 295 24.86 16.62 -7.99
C ASP A 295 23.81 17.41 -7.20
N ALA A 296 24.30 18.51 -6.63
CA ALA A 296 23.53 19.57 -6.01
C ALA A 296 22.77 20.39 -7.06
N SER A 297 21.63 19.89 -7.56
CA SER A 297 20.72 20.73 -8.38
C SER A 297 19.22 20.49 -8.21
N ALA A 298 18.77 19.85 -7.12
CA ALA A 298 17.38 19.90 -6.67
C ALA A 298 17.25 20.68 -5.34
N ALA A 299 17.87 21.85 -5.28
CA ALA A 299 17.82 22.74 -4.12
C ALA A 299 16.73 23.80 -4.31
N GLU A 300 15.50 23.51 -3.90
CA GLU A 300 14.51 24.55 -3.57
C GLU A 300 13.76 24.25 -2.26
N ALA A 301 14.22 24.93 -1.19
CA ALA A 301 13.47 25.45 -0.04
C ALA A 301 12.85 24.55 1.06
N ASP A 302 12.69 23.22 0.94
CA ASP A 302 11.97 22.39 1.94
C ASP A 302 12.83 21.28 2.60
N ASN A 303 14.08 21.58 2.99
CA ASN A 303 15.09 20.56 3.33
C ASN A 303 14.97 19.89 4.73
N ALA A 304 13.87 20.08 5.46
CA ALA A 304 13.70 19.51 6.80
C ALA A 304 13.06 18.13 6.73
N ALA A 305 13.81 17.08 7.07
CA ALA A 305 13.31 15.70 7.03
C ALA A 305 12.69 15.27 8.37
N CYS A 306 13.31 15.65 9.48
CA CYS A 306 12.77 15.45 10.82
C CYS A 306 13.28 16.52 11.79
N ALA A 307 12.77 16.51 13.02
CA ALA A 307 13.32 17.31 14.11
C ALA A 307 13.31 16.53 15.42
N ILE A 308 14.26 16.87 16.30
CA ILE A 308 14.41 16.27 17.62
C ILE A 308 14.25 17.38 18.65
N ARG A 309 13.30 17.21 19.58
CA ARG A 309 13.13 18.10 20.72
C ARG A 309 13.57 17.39 21.99
N ALA A 310 14.67 17.85 22.57
CA ALA A 310 15.34 17.27 23.73
C ALA A 310 15.79 18.38 24.69
N PRO A 311 16.26 18.04 25.91
CA PRO A 311 16.84 19.02 26.82
C PRO A 311 17.91 19.88 26.16
N ASP A 312 17.95 21.18 26.47
CA ASP A 312 18.88 22.12 25.84
C ASP A 312 20.33 21.64 25.96
N GLY A 313 21.02 21.58 24.81
CA GLY A 313 22.41 21.11 24.71
C GLY A 313 22.60 19.59 24.69
N ALA A 314 21.53 18.79 24.81
CA ALA A 314 21.62 17.33 24.77
C ALA A 314 21.77 16.73 23.36
N VAL A 315 21.35 17.47 22.33
CA VAL A 315 21.40 17.06 20.92
C VAL A 315 21.93 18.22 20.09
N GLN A 316 22.91 17.93 19.23
CA GLN A 316 23.40 18.80 18.17
C GLN A 316 23.00 18.24 16.80
N PRO A 317 22.94 19.08 15.74
CA PRO A 317 22.59 18.61 14.39
C PRO A 317 23.49 17.48 13.88
N ASP A 318 24.78 17.53 14.20
CA ASP A 318 25.79 16.57 13.74
C ASP A 318 25.80 15.25 14.55
N ASP A 319 24.98 15.15 15.61
CA ASP A 319 24.91 13.94 16.44
C ASP A 319 24.14 12.79 15.76
N PHE A 320 23.37 13.10 14.71
CA PHE A 320 22.52 12.14 14.03
C PHE A 320 22.63 12.23 12.51
N LYS A 321 22.70 11.07 11.86
CA LYS A 321 22.46 10.91 10.43
C LYS A 321 20.96 10.69 10.21
N CYS A 322 20.35 11.57 9.41
CA CYS A 322 18.95 11.47 9.00
C CYS A 322 18.89 11.10 7.51
N THR A 323 18.26 9.98 7.19
CA THR A 323 18.11 9.49 5.80
C THR A 323 16.64 9.31 5.45
N LEU A 324 16.26 9.70 4.23
CA LEU A 324 14.96 9.33 3.66
C LEU A 324 15.07 7.93 3.05
N VAL A 325 14.25 7.00 3.55
CA VAL A 325 14.22 5.63 3.06
C VAL A 325 13.23 5.53 1.91
N PRO A 326 13.64 5.03 0.73
CA PRO A 326 12.75 4.75 -0.38
C PRO A 326 11.59 3.81 0.02
N LEU A 327 10.38 4.07 -0.51
CA LEU A 327 9.16 3.35 -0.11
C LEU A 327 9.11 1.89 -0.57
N ASP A 328 9.92 1.51 -1.55
CA ASP A 328 10.15 0.13 -2.00
C ASP A 328 11.03 -0.66 -1.02
N GLN A 329 11.91 0.03 -0.28
CA GLN A 329 12.77 -0.54 0.74
C GLN A 329 12.15 -0.53 2.14
N ALA A 330 11.23 0.39 2.40
CA ALA A 330 10.44 0.42 3.62
C ALA A 330 9.28 -0.57 3.49
N ASP A 331 9.14 -1.53 4.42
CA ASP A 331 8.03 -2.50 4.48
C ASP A 331 6.69 -1.82 4.83
N VAL A 332 6.25 -0.87 4.02
CA VAL A 332 5.03 -0.08 4.21
C VAL A 332 3.78 -0.92 3.95
N GLY A 333 3.93 -2.13 3.42
CA GLY A 333 2.86 -3.13 3.30
C GLY A 333 2.34 -3.61 4.66
N SER A 334 3.17 -3.58 5.71
CA SER A 334 2.78 -3.94 7.08
C SER A 334 1.89 -2.90 7.76
N ILE A 335 1.76 -1.68 7.22
CA ILE A 335 0.91 -0.62 7.77
C ILE A 335 -0.57 -0.98 7.49
N PRO A 336 -1.49 -0.74 8.44
CA PRO A 336 -2.90 -1.10 8.27
C PRO A 336 -3.53 -0.57 6.97
N PRO A 337 -4.46 -1.32 6.36
CA PRO A 337 -5.18 -0.90 5.16
C PRO A 337 -6.05 0.34 5.43
N GLY A 338 -6.04 1.30 4.50
CA GLY A 338 -6.82 2.56 4.58
C GLY A 338 -6.16 3.70 5.35
N ASP A 339 -5.07 3.41 6.06
CA ASP A 339 -4.16 4.42 6.63
C ASP A 339 -3.36 5.09 5.51
N GLU A 340 -3.25 6.41 5.54
CA GLU A 340 -2.66 7.19 4.44
C GLU A 340 -1.28 7.71 4.84
N LEU A 341 -0.24 7.45 4.04
CA LEU A 341 1.08 8.04 4.30
C LEU A 341 1.02 9.56 4.05
N VAL A 342 1.61 10.33 4.97
CA VAL A 342 1.61 11.80 4.93
C VAL A 342 3.00 12.42 5.14
N SER A 343 4.03 11.59 5.25
CA SER A 343 5.45 11.99 5.20
C SER A 343 6.26 10.94 4.44
N GLY A 344 7.51 11.29 4.10
CA GLY A 344 8.50 10.27 3.75
C GLY A 344 8.82 9.37 4.94
N VAL A 345 9.41 8.21 4.67
CA VAL A 345 9.96 7.33 5.71
C VAL A 345 11.33 7.87 6.10
N VAL A 346 11.51 8.20 7.36
CA VAL A 346 12.76 8.75 7.88
C VAL A 346 13.44 7.71 8.75
N ARG A 347 14.72 7.47 8.50
CA ARG A 347 15.59 6.71 9.37
C ARG A 347 16.59 7.66 10.02
N LEU A 348 16.61 7.64 11.34
CA LEU A 348 17.49 8.41 12.19
C LEU A 348 18.47 7.45 12.87
N GLU A 349 19.77 7.70 12.71
CA GLU A 349 20.84 6.91 13.30
C GLU A 349 21.86 7.84 13.97
N PRO A 350 22.53 7.45 15.07
CA PRO A 350 23.61 8.24 15.64
C PRO A 350 24.78 8.40 14.66
N ALA A 351 25.32 9.60 14.54
CA ALA A 351 26.48 9.88 13.71
C ALA A 351 27.78 9.57 14.48
N GLY A 352 28.55 8.59 14.00
CA GLY A 352 29.86 8.23 14.56
C GLY A 352 29.81 7.36 15.82
N LEU A 353 31.00 7.11 16.40
CA LEU A 353 31.19 6.27 17.62
C LEU A 353 30.92 7.04 18.93
N SER A 354 30.69 8.36 18.84
CA SER A 354 30.42 9.23 19.97
C SER A 354 29.00 8.97 20.45
N ARG A 355 28.87 8.16 21.51
CA ARG A 355 27.60 7.92 22.19
C ARG A 355 27.03 9.27 22.62
N VAL A 356 25.94 9.73 22.00
CA VAL A 356 25.24 10.99 22.35
C VAL A 356 25.10 11.04 23.87
N GLN A 357 25.93 11.87 24.52
CA GLN A 357 26.01 11.95 25.97
C GLN A 357 24.94 12.91 26.46
N ILE A 358 23.73 12.38 26.69
CA ILE A 358 22.64 13.14 27.30
C ILE A 358 23.02 13.38 28.76
N SER A 359 23.73 14.46 29.07
CA SER A 359 24.13 14.79 30.43
C SER A 359 22.97 15.48 31.18
N GLY A 360 22.24 14.70 31.99
CA GLY A 360 21.20 15.22 32.89
C GLY A 360 20.95 14.24 34.02
N GLY A 361 21.32 14.60 35.26
CA GLY A 361 21.33 13.71 36.42
C GLY A 361 19.96 13.13 36.81
N GLY A 362 19.95 11.85 37.21
CA GLY A 362 18.80 11.13 37.78
C GLY A 362 18.50 9.79 37.08
N GLU A 363 18.27 8.73 37.86
CA GLU A 363 18.12 7.31 37.46
C GLU A 363 16.85 6.96 36.62
N GLY A 364 16.24 7.92 35.91
CA GLY A 364 15.09 7.66 35.04
C GLY A 364 15.50 7.35 33.59
N ARG A 365 14.79 6.44 32.90
CA ARG A 365 14.89 6.26 31.44
C ARG A 365 14.64 7.62 30.77
N ARG A 366 15.67 8.16 30.10
CA ARG A 366 15.63 9.46 29.43
C ARG A 366 14.84 9.33 28.12
N HIS A 367 14.05 10.35 27.78
CA HIS A 367 13.23 10.39 26.58
C HIS A 367 13.43 11.73 25.87
N TRP A 368 13.07 11.76 24.60
CA TRP A 368 12.98 12.98 23.78
C TRP A 368 11.80 12.86 22.83
N TYR A 369 11.53 13.93 22.10
CA TYR A 369 10.46 13.97 21.10
C TYR A 369 11.06 13.92 19.71
N PHE A 370 10.59 12.97 18.92
CA PHE A 370 10.89 12.86 17.50
C PHE A 370 9.74 13.43 16.70
N MET A 371 10.05 14.29 15.73
CA MET A 371 9.06 15.08 15.01
C MET A 371 9.21 14.86 13.51
N LEU A 372 8.09 14.66 12.83
CA LEU A 372 8.03 14.51 11.37
C LEU A 372 7.16 15.61 10.75
N PRO A 373 7.62 16.27 9.68
CA PRO A 373 6.76 17.15 8.89
C PRO A 373 5.76 16.31 8.11
N HIS A 374 4.52 16.79 7.96
CA HIS A 374 3.49 16.05 7.23
C HIS A 374 2.57 16.93 6.37
N CYS A 375 2.05 16.33 5.31
CA CYS A 375 1.13 16.98 4.37
C CYS A 375 -0.35 16.69 4.63
N ALA A 376 -0.69 15.95 5.70
CA ALA A 376 -2.06 15.48 5.99
C ALA A 376 -3.12 16.57 5.88
N GLN A 377 -4.23 16.34 5.19
CA GLN A 377 -5.36 17.26 5.16
C GLN A 377 -6.17 17.13 6.45
N ARG A 378 -6.58 18.27 7.02
CA ARG A 378 -7.42 18.26 8.23
C ARG A 378 -8.79 17.68 7.90
N GLN A 379 -9.10 16.54 8.49
CA GLN A 379 -10.39 15.86 8.40
C GLN A 379 -10.82 15.50 9.82
N ALA A 380 -12.04 15.86 10.21
CA ALA A 380 -12.50 15.63 11.59
C ALA A 380 -12.50 14.14 12.00
N ALA A 381 -12.70 13.24 11.03
CA ALA A 381 -12.73 11.79 11.23
C ALA A 381 -11.36 11.12 11.20
N ARG A 382 -10.27 11.87 10.96
CA ARG A 382 -8.91 11.34 10.88
C ARG A 382 -7.97 12.06 11.84
N GLU A 383 -6.88 11.39 12.20
CA GLU A 383 -5.80 11.94 12.99
C GLU A 383 -4.44 11.52 12.43
N THR A 384 -3.44 12.39 12.62
CA THR A 384 -2.07 12.11 12.20
C THR A 384 -1.27 11.55 13.37
N VAL A 385 -0.65 10.39 13.15
CA VAL A 385 0.16 9.67 14.14
C VAL A 385 1.50 9.27 13.55
N VAL A 386 2.49 9.02 14.39
CA VAL A 386 3.78 8.45 14.00
C VAL A 386 3.74 6.95 14.19
N TYR A 387 4.13 6.22 13.17
CA TYR A 387 4.47 4.80 13.26
C TYR A 387 5.98 4.64 13.32
N ILE A 388 6.45 3.74 14.18
CA ILE A 388 7.86 3.37 14.31
C ILE A 388 8.02 1.91 13.88
N TYR A 389 9.07 1.62 13.11
CA TYR A 389 9.41 0.27 12.69
C TYR A 389 10.25 -0.45 13.76
N GLU A 390 9.64 -1.44 14.41
CA GLU A 390 10.23 -2.23 15.50
C GLU A 390 9.82 -3.71 15.37
N ASP A 391 10.76 -4.62 15.58
CA ASP A 391 10.54 -6.08 15.50
C ASP A 391 9.94 -6.55 14.15
N GLY A 392 10.37 -5.93 13.05
CA GLY A 392 9.92 -6.29 11.70
C GLY A 392 8.51 -5.84 11.36
N ARG A 393 7.92 -4.90 12.12
CA ARG A 393 6.58 -4.36 11.86
C ARG A 393 6.47 -2.89 12.25
N TRP A 394 5.55 -2.19 11.59
CA TRP A 394 5.17 -0.83 11.98
C TRP A 394 4.26 -0.84 13.21
N GLN A 395 4.59 -0.02 14.22
CA GLN A 395 3.83 0.13 15.45
C GLN A 395 3.42 1.60 15.66
N GLU A 396 2.13 1.84 15.89
CA GLU A 396 1.60 3.17 16.21
C GLU A 396 2.18 3.67 17.54
N ARG A 397 2.61 4.93 17.58
CA ARG A 397 3.01 5.62 18.81
C ARG A 397 2.03 6.74 19.16
N PRO A 398 1.77 6.98 20.47
CA PRO A 398 1.05 8.17 20.91
C PRO A 398 1.72 9.42 20.35
N SER A 399 0.93 10.26 19.69
CA SER A 399 1.44 11.36 18.88
C SER A 399 0.59 12.62 19.09
N ALA A 400 1.21 13.78 18.87
CA ALA A 400 0.54 15.07 18.93
C ALA A 400 0.92 15.95 17.73
N GLU A 401 -0.06 16.64 17.13
CA GLU A 401 0.20 17.66 16.12
C GLU A 401 0.86 18.87 16.80
N THR A 402 1.89 19.42 16.16
CA THR A 402 2.72 20.50 16.67
C THR A 402 3.21 21.40 15.52
N HIS A 403 3.81 22.53 15.87
CA HIS A 403 4.28 23.54 14.93
C HIS A 403 5.70 23.97 15.30
N ILE A 404 6.56 24.17 14.29
CA ILE A 404 7.88 24.78 14.46
C ILE A 404 7.84 26.17 13.81
N ASP A 405 7.88 27.21 14.63
CA ASP A 405 7.86 28.62 14.20
C ASP A 405 9.22 29.05 13.62
N MET A 406 9.61 28.52 12.46
CA MET A 406 10.80 28.98 11.71
C MET A 406 10.48 29.16 10.22
N GLN A 407 11.01 30.24 9.66
CA GLN A 407 10.80 30.59 8.25
C GLN A 407 11.46 29.55 7.34
N GLY A 408 10.72 29.05 6.34
CA GLY A 408 11.22 28.03 5.40
C GLY A 408 11.06 26.58 5.88
N LEU A 409 10.38 26.34 7.01
CA LEU A 409 10.01 24.99 7.45
C LEU A 409 8.56 24.64 7.13
N PRO A 410 8.21 23.35 7.01
CA PRO A 410 6.84 22.90 6.94
C PRO A 410 6.03 23.44 8.12
N ALA A 411 4.82 23.94 7.85
CA ALA A 411 3.95 24.51 8.87
C ALA A 411 3.32 23.44 9.80
N ARG A 412 3.43 22.14 9.51
CA ARG A 412 2.75 21.10 10.30
C ARG A 412 3.66 19.92 10.56
N TRP A 413 3.72 19.57 11.82
CA TRP A 413 4.56 18.53 12.36
C TRP A 413 3.73 17.62 13.24
N VAL A 414 4.13 16.36 13.32
CA VAL A 414 3.62 15.42 14.31
C VAL A 414 4.79 14.97 15.17
N GLU A 415 4.64 15.04 16.49
CA GLU A 415 5.67 14.61 17.43
C GLU A 415 5.25 13.37 18.19
N THR A 416 6.21 12.52 18.51
CA THR A 416 6.04 11.37 19.38
C THR A 416 7.23 11.23 20.34
N LYS A 417 6.97 10.65 21.51
CA LYS A 417 7.98 10.43 22.54
C LYS A 417 8.71 9.13 22.25
N ILE A 418 10.04 9.19 22.16
CA ILE A 418 10.89 8.01 21.94
C ILE A 418 12.00 7.94 23.00
N THR A 419 12.52 6.74 23.21
CA THR A 419 13.66 6.47 24.12
C THR A 419 14.90 6.03 23.38
N ASP A 420 14.74 5.53 22.16
CA ASP A 420 15.81 4.96 21.36
C ASP A 420 16.55 6.04 20.57
N THR A 421 17.86 5.84 20.38
CA THR A 421 18.76 6.71 19.60
C THR A 421 18.75 6.39 18.12
N SER A 422 18.19 5.25 17.73
CA SER A 422 18.02 4.85 16.35
C SER A 422 16.55 4.54 16.11
N VAL A 423 15.94 5.16 15.10
CA VAL A 423 14.52 4.98 14.82
C VAL A 423 14.26 5.06 13.32
N THR A 424 13.40 4.18 12.81
CA THR A 424 12.79 4.34 11.47
C THR A 424 11.32 4.65 11.66
N ALA A 425 10.85 5.78 11.14
CA ALA A 425 9.56 6.35 11.46
C ALA A 425 8.87 6.93 10.22
N VAL A 426 7.54 6.96 10.26
CA VAL A 426 6.70 7.57 9.21
C VAL A 426 5.45 8.16 9.83
N ALA A 427 5.01 9.32 9.32
CA ALA A 427 3.75 9.93 9.70
C ALA A 427 2.62 9.38 8.84
N VAL A 428 1.52 9.00 9.50
CA VAL A 428 0.36 8.33 8.91
C VAL A 428 -0.91 9.05 9.35
N ASN A 429 -1.81 9.31 8.41
CA ASN A 429 -3.14 9.84 8.68
C ASN A 429 -4.16 8.70 8.67
N LYS A 430 -4.57 8.28 9.87
CA LYS A 430 -5.50 7.16 10.09
C LYS A 430 -6.87 7.65 10.53
N LEU A 431 -7.84 6.74 10.62
CA LEU A 431 -9.10 7.07 11.28
C LEU A 431 -8.85 7.39 12.75
N LYS A 432 -9.58 8.39 13.24
CA LYS A 432 -9.42 8.85 14.62
C LYS A 432 -9.90 7.77 15.59
N THR A 433 -9.02 7.38 16.50
CA THR A 433 -9.29 6.38 17.53
C THR A 433 -9.59 7.07 18.86
N ASP A 434 -10.87 7.11 19.21
CA ASP A 434 -11.30 7.58 20.52
C ASP A 434 -10.96 6.52 21.57
N ARG A 435 -10.19 6.89 22.61
CA ARG A 435 -9.79 5.99 23.71
C ARG A 435 -10.39 6.48 25.03
N PHE A 436 -11.07 5.59 25.76
CA PHE A 436 -11.67 5.91 27.06
C PHE A 436 -11.76 4.68 27.96
N SER A 437 -11.77 4.89 29.28
CA SER A 437 -11.94 3.82 30.26
C SER A 437 -13.34 3.78 30.84
N VAL A 438 -13.90 2.59 31.00
CA VAL A 438 -15.23 2.36 31.59
C VAL A 438 -15.10 1.46 32.82
N GLY A 439 -15.63 1.89 33.96
CA GLY A 439 -15.60 1.13 35.22
C GLY A 439 -16.98 1.00 35.87
N LYS A 440 -16.98 0.66 37.16
CA LYS A 440 -18.21 0.50 37.97
C LYS A 440 -19.19 1.68 37.90
N PRO A 441 -18.75 2.95 37.91
CA PRO A 441 -19.68 4.09 37.85
C PRO A 441 -20.50 4.18 36.54
N GLY A 442 -20.14 3.41 35.51
CA GLY A 442 -20.69 3.58 34.17
C GLY A 442 -20.14 4.83 33.47
N ILE A 443 -20.58 5.05 32.23
CA ILE A 443 -20.22 6.24 31.44
C ILE A 443 -21.29 6.47 30.36
N ARG A 444 -21.49 7.73 29.97
CA ARG A 444 -22.02 8.07 28.64
C ARG A 444 -20.88 8.64 27.82
N TYR A 445 -20.38 7.85 26.89
CA TYR A 445 -19.37 8.26 25.93
C TYR A 445 -20.03 8.83 24.68
N SER A 446 -19.47 9.90 24.13
CA SER A 446 -19.86 10.50 22.85
C SER A 446 -18.64 10.61 21.96
N SER A 447 -18.73 10.17 20.70
CA SER A 447 -17.58 10.18 19.80
C SER A 447 -17.10 11.59 19.50
N SER A 448 -15.78 11.74 19.35
CA SER A 448 -15.16 13.02 18.98
C SER A 448 -15.34 13.37 17.50
N VAL A 449 -15.73 12.40 16.66
CA VAL A 449 -16.00 12.58 15.22
C VAL A 449 -17.44 13.05 14.99
N ASP A 450 -18.41 12.41 15.67
CA ASP A 450 -19.82 12.78 15.66
C ASP A 450 -20.41 12.54 17.05
N ASN A 451 -20.79 13.62 17.73
CA ASN A 451 -21.29 13.57 19.10
C ASN A 451 -22.65 12.86 19.26
N ARG A 452 -23.35 12.59 18.15
CA ARG A 452 -24.60 11.79 18.15
C ARG A 452 -24.31 10.30 18.23
N ILE A 453 -23.09 9.88 17.90
CA ILE A 453 -22.63 8.52 18.11
C ILE A 453 -22.24 8.40 19.58
N CYS A 454 -23.03 7.65 20.34
CA CYS A 454 -22.87 7.52 21.79
C CYS A 454 -22.91 6.07 22.25
N LEU A 455 -22.09 5.76 23.26
CA LEU A 455 -22.16 4.52 24.02
C LEU A 455 -22.52 4.86 25.47
N THR A 456 -23.70 4.42 25.92
CA THR A 456 -24.12 4.54 27.32
C THR A 456 -23.95 3.21 28.03
N VAL A 457 -23.03 3.16 28.98
CA VAL A 457 -22.81 2.03 29.88
C VAL A 457 -23.37 2.41 31.25
N PRO A 458 -24.43 1.73 31.74
CA PRO A 458 -25.00 2.06 33.04
C PRO A 458 -24.06 1.68 34.19
N GLU A 459 -24.30 2.26 35.36
CA GLU A 459 -23.62 1.90 36.60
C GLU A 459 -23.76 0.40 36.87
N ASP A 460 -22.72 -0.22 37.43
CA ASP A 460 -22.59 -1.65 37.71
C ASP A 460 -22.64 -2.59 36.48
N ALA A 461 -22.62 -2.07 35.26
CA ALA A 461 -22.50 -2.93 34.07
C ALA A 461 -21.15 -3.68 34.02
N LEU A 462 -20.12 -3.09 34.64
CA LEU A 462 -18.76 -3.61 34.71
C LEU A 462 -18.25 -3.63 36.16
N LYS A 463 -17.50 -4.68 36.52
CA LYS A 463 -16.89 -4.80 37.86
C LYS A 463 -15.49 -4.19 37.95
N ILE A 464 -14.80 -4.08 36.83
CA ILE A 464 -13.43 -3.59 36.70
C ILE A 464 -13.40 -2.45 35.70
N GLN A 465 -12.40 -1.58 35.83
CA GLN A 465 -12.14 -0.55 34.84
C GLN A 465 -11.50 -1.20 33.60
N LEU A 466 -12.05 -0.91 32.43
CA LEU A 466 -11.65 -1.46 31.15
C LEU A 466 -11.45 -0.34 30.14
N ASP A 467 -10.35 -0.41 29.39
CA ASP A 467 -10.13 0.48 28.27
C ASP A 467 -10.93 0.02 27.05
N GLN A 468 -11.52 0.99 26.36
CA GLN A 468 -12.31 0.79 25.16
C GLN A 468 -11.87 1.78 24.10
N THR A 469 -12.07 1.38 22.84
CA THR A 469 -11.82 2.25 21.70
C THR A 469 -13.01 2.30 20.75
N ILE A 470 -13.25 3.47 20.17
CA ILE A 470 -14.23 3.67 19.11
C ILE A 470 -13.56 4.37 17.94
N GLU A 471 -13.74 3.82 16.75
CA GLU A 471 -13.39 4.48 15.48
C GLU A 471 -14.66 4.65 14.64
N VAL A 472 -14.80 5.81 14.02
CA VAL A 472 -15.95 6.14 13.16
C VAL A 472 -15.44 6.43 11.77
N GLN A 473 -15.92 5.66 10.79
CA GLN A 473 -15.69 5.92 9.37
C GLN A 473 -16.99 6.44 8.74
N PRO A 474 -17.07 7.74 8.41
CA PRO A 474 -18.23 8.30 7.74
C PRO A 474 -18.46 7.67 6.37
N VAL A 475 -19.73 7.44 6.03
CA VAL A 475 -20.17 7.07 4.68
C VAL A 475 -20.97 8.24 4.14
N ASP A 476 -20.47 8.87 3.08
CA ASP A 476 -21.16 10.01 2.48
C ASP A 476 -22.23 9.57 1.46
N SER A 477 -23.10 10.51 1.08
CA SER A 477 -24.19 10.23 0.14
C SER A 477 -23.68 9.95 -1.28
N SER A 478 -22.51 10.47 -1.66
CA SER A 478 -21.88 10.19 -2.96
C SER A 478 -21.40 8.75 -3.07
N THR A 479 -20.72 8.21 -2.04
CA THR A 479 -20.32 6.81 -1.94
C THR A 479 -21.54 5.91 -2.08
N LEU A 480 -22.63 6.21 -1.36
CA LEU A 480 -23.85 5.42 -1.47
C LEU A 480 -24.50 5.53 -2.86
N ALA A 481 -24.49 6.70 -3.50
CA ALA A 481 -25.01 6.88 -4.86
C ALA A 481 -24.19 6.07 -5.89
N VAL A 482 -22.86 6.05 -5.77
CA VAL A 482 -21.99 5.25 -6.61
C VAL A 482 -22.31 3.76 -6.44
N ILE A 483 -22.47 3.29 -5.20
CA ILE A 483 -22.77 1.87 -4.94
C ILE A 483 -24.15 1.48 -5.48
N LYS A 484 -25.15 2.36 -5.34
CA LYS A 484 -26.47 2.17 -5.97
C LYS A 484 -26.39 2.07 -7.49
N SER A 485 -25.48 2.81 -8.12
CA SER A 485 -25.26 2.74 -9.57
C SER A 485 -24.51 1.48 -10.01
N GLN A 486 -23.57 0.99 -9.19
CA GLN A 486 -22.77 -0.20 -9.46
C GLN A 486 -23.56 -1.50 -9.23
N LEU A 487 -24.41 -1.51 -8.20
CA LEU A 487 -25.17 -2.66 -7.73
C LEU A 487 -26.67 -2.37 -7.70
N PRO A 488 -27.31 -2.01 -8.84
CA PRO A 488 -28.70 -1.52 -8.85
C PRO A 488 -29.71 -2.60 -8.45
N ARG A 489 -29.38 -3.89 -8.66
CA ARG A 489 -30.23 -5.02 -8.27
C ARG A 489 -30.10 -5.33 -6.79
N GLU A 490 -28.88 -5.36 -6.25
CA GLU A 490 -28.67 -5.60 -4.82
C GLU A 490 -29.16 -4.43 -3.96
N THR A 491 -29.00 -3.19 -4.42
CA THR A 491 -29.39 -1.99 -3.65
C THR A 491 -30.87 -1.62 -3.81
N HIS A 492 -31.66 -2.44 -4.50
CA HIS A 492 -33.10 -2.21 -4.64
C HIS A 492 -33.79 -2.19 -3.26
N GLY A 493 -34.43 -1.06 -2.92
CA GLY A 493 -35.05 -0.83 -1.62
C GLY A 493 -34.11 -0.25 -0.55
N LEU A 494 -32.82 -0.08 -0.81
CA LEU A 494 -31.89 0.61 0.10
C LEU A 494 -32.09 2.13 0.02
N LEU A 495 -32.40 2.78 1.14
CA LEU A 495 -32.63 4.23 1.21
C LEU A 495 -31.36 4.99 1.61
N THR A 496 -30.87 4.76 2.83
CA THR A 496 -29.69 5.42 3.41
C THR A 496 -28.91 4.43 4.29
N CYS A 497 -27.71 4.82 4.73
CA CYS A 497 -26.90 4.05 5.68
C CYS A 497 -26.25 4.95 6.73
N SER A 498 -25.85 4.38 7.87
CA SER A 498 -25.07 5.05 8.91
C SER A 498 -23.58 5.07 8.55
N SER A 499 -22.79 5.73 9.41
CA SER A 499 -21.34 5.53 9.42
C SER A 499 -21.00 4.07 9.80
N ILE A 500 -19.82 3.60 9.39
CA ILE A 500 -19.25 2.36 9.90
C ILE A 500 -18.61 2.67 11.26
N ILE A 501 -19.04 1.97 12.30
CA ILE A 501 -18.55 2.15 13.66
C ILE A 501 -17.79 0.89 14.05
N GLN A 502 -16.55 1.07 14.52
CA GLN A 502 -15.74 0.00 15.09
C GLN A 502 -15.65 0.24 16.59
N HIS A 503 -16.17 -0.70 17.39
CA HIS A 503 -15.97 -0.72 18.84
C HIS A 503 -15.04 -1.87 19.19
N THR A 504 -14.04 -1.60 20.01
CA THR A 504 -13.14 -2.64 20.54
C THR A 504 -13.14 -2.58 22.06
N SER A 505 -13.32 -3.74 22.66
CA SER A 505 -13.39 -3.93 24.12
C SER A 505 -12.78 -5.26 24.50
N ILE A 506 -11.95 -5.25 25.55
CA ILE A 506 -11.28 -6.43 26.09
C ILE A 506 -12.29 -7.40 26.75
N CYS A 507 -13.41 -6.87 27.25
CA CYS A 507 -14.50 -7.68 27.78
C CYS A 507 -15.62 -7.81 26.76
N LYS A 508 -16.16 -9.02 26.62
CA LYS A 508 -17.24 -9.33 25.67
C LYS A 508 -18.64 -9.21 26.27
N ASN A 509 -18.79 -9.34 27.59
CA ASN A 509 -20.10 -9.38 28.24
C ASN A 509 -20.24 -8.29 29.31
N THR A 510 -21.44 -7.77 29.47
CA THR A 510 -21.79 -6.80 30.51
C THR A 510 -22.86 -7.39 31.44
N LEU A 511 -22.85 -6.95 32.69
CA LEU A 511 -23.84 -7.39 33.70
C LEU A 511 -25.19 -6.71 33.54
N ARG A 512 -25.20 -5.54 32.89
CA ARG A 512 -26.38 -4.76 32.54
C ARG A 512 -26.32 -4.37 31.07
N PRO A 513 -27.46 -4.24 30.38
CA PRO A 513 -27.49 -3.83 28.98
C PRO A 513 -26.84 -2.46 28.78
N VAL A 514 -25.98 -2.34 27.78
CA VAL A 514 -25.42 -1.07 27.29
C VAL A 514 -26.21 -0.61 26.07
N THR A 515 -26.24 0.70 25.84
CA THR A 515 -26.97 1.31 24.72
C THR A 515 -26.00 1.97 23.76
N PHE A 516 -26.04 1.56 22.49
CA PHE A 516 -25.40 2.27 21.39
C PHE A 516 -26.43 3.18 20.72
N ASN A 517 -26.05 4.40 20.38
CA ASN A 517 -26.82 5.32 19.55
C ASN A 517 -25.93 5.86 18.43
N PHE A 518 -26.48 6.05 17.23
CA PHE A 518 -25.78 6.62 16.09
C PHE A 518 -26.75 7.25 15.10
N GLN A 519 -26.23 8.10 14.22
CA GLN A 519 -27.06 8.74 13.20
C GLN A 519 -27.38 7.75 12.07
N LEU A 520 -28.65 7.71 11.67
CA LEU A 520 -29.10 7.11 10.42
C LEU A 520 -30.00 8.14 9.70
N PRO A 521 -29.52 8.83 8.65
CA PRO A 521 -30.26 9.88 7.98
C PRO A 521 -31.65 9.43 7.52
N LEU A 522 -32.64 10.30 7.72
CA LEU A 522 -33.99 10.08 7.19
C LEU A 522 -34.00 10.12 5.66
N ASN A 523 -34.99 9.47 5.06
CA ASN A 523 -35.17 9.47 3.61
C ASN A 523 -35.33 10.92 3.07
N PRO A 524 -34.47 11.36 2.12
CA PRO A 524 -34.54 12.72 1.58
C PRO A 524 -35.87 13.05 0.89
N ALA A 525 -36.66 12.06 0.47
CA ALA A 525 -38.01 12.28 -0.08
C ALA A 525 -39.03 12.70 1.00
N GLY A 526 -38.84 12.30 2.27
CA GLY A 526 -39.72 12.61 3.40
C GLY A 526 -39.36 13.90 4.15
N ALA A 527 -38.12 14.39 4.02
CA ALA A 527 -37.58 15.54 4.76
C ALA A 527 -38.23 16.91 4.45
N LYS A 528 -39.16 16.99 3.47
CA LYS A 528 -39.82 18.26 3.08
C LYS A 528 -40.95 18.71 4.03
N LYS A 529 -41.32 17.96 5.07
CA LYS A 529 -42.49 18.28 5.90
C LYS A 529 -42.23 18.78 7.33
N THR A 530 -40.97 18.82 7.81
CA THR A 530 -40.66 19.13 9.22
C THR A 530 -39.73 20.33 9.40
N ARG A 531 -39.96 21.44 8.68
CA ARG A 531 -39.35 22.72 9.05
C ARG A 531 -40.40 23.59 9.77
N PRO A 532 -40.23 23.92 11.06
CA PRO A 532 -41.03 24.96 11.70
C PRO A 532 -40.71 26.29 11.03
N GLY A 533 -41.73 26.95 10.49
CA GLY A 533 -41.62 28.30 9.96
C GLY A 533 -41.24 29.26 11.08
N THR A 534 -40.11 29.94 10.92
CA THR A 534 -39.82 31.16 11.67
C THR A 534 -40.03 32.34 10.71
N ALA A 535 -40.98 33.19 11.07
CA ALA A 535 -41.30 34.41 10.37
C ALA A 535 -40.20 35.46 10.55
N GLY A 536 -39.95 36.24 9.49
CA GLY A 536 -39.49 37.62 9.58
C GLY A 536 -38.02 37.89 9.27
N ALA A 537 -37.73 38.28 8.03
CA ALA A 537 -37.17 39.61 7.73
C ALA A 537 -37.09 39.81 6.21
N ALA A 538 -37.58 40.96 5.77
CA ALA A 538 -37.68 41.40 4.39
C ALA A 538 -36.35 41.96 3.83
N GLY A 539 -36.30 42.06 2.50
CA GLY A 539 -35.29 42.77 1.70
C GLY A 539 -34.41 41.81 0.90
N GLY A 540 -34.32 41.82 -0.43
CA GLY A 540 -34.88 42.68 -1.47
C GLY A 540 -34.05 42.50 -2.75
N ALA A 541 -34.74 42.34 -3.90
CA ALA A 541 -34.29 42.54 -5.30
C ALA A 541 -33.05 41.75 -5.83
N ALA A 542 -32.94 41.29 -7.08
CA ALA A 542 -33.79 41.24 -8.28
C ALA A 542 -33.05 40.46 -9.39
N SER A 543 -33.75 40.22 -10.52
CA SER A 543 -33.31 39.79 -11.87
C SER A 543 -33.64 38.34 -12.25
N SER A 544 -34.85 38.03 -12.75
CA SER A 544 -35.26 37.97 -14.20
C SER A 544 -34.48 36.90 -15.00
N VAL A 545 -35.09 35.96 -15.75
CA VAL A 545 -35.97 36.13 -16.91
C VAL A 545 -36.90 34.92 -17.20
N VAL A 546 -38.17 35.26 -17.36
CA VAL A 546 -39.33 34.76 -18.15
C VAL A 546 -39.15 33.69 -19.26
N ALA A 547 -40.03 32.66 -19.26
CA ALA A 547 -40.80 32.13 -20.42
C ALA A 547 -41.72 30.97 -19.96
N SER A 548 -43.02 31.21 -19.71
CA SER A 548 -44.19 31.09 -20.61
C SER A 548 -44.85 29.71 -20.63
N GLY A 549 -46.12 29.64 -20.18
CA GLY A 549 -47.06 28.58 -20.55
C GLY A 549 -47.82 27.91 -19.40
N ARG A 550 -48.90 28.53 -18.90
CA ARG A 550 -50.02 27.81 -18.28
C ARG A 550 -51.13 27.63 -19.33
N PRO A 551 -51.87 26.52 -19.25
CA PRO A 551 -53.29 26.67 -18.96
C PRO A 551 -53.68 25.85 -17.74
N MET A 552 -54.66 26.39 -17.02
CA MET A 552 -55.27 25.80 -15.85
C MET A 552 -56.16 24.62 -16.24
N THR A 553 -55.99 23.47 -15.58
CA THR A 553 -57.06 22.48 -15.41
C THR A 553 -56.90 21.74 -14.08
N ALA A 554 -58.04 21.61 -13.39
CA ALA A 554 -58.37 20.71 -12.29
C ALA A 554 -57.39 20.55 -11.11
N LYS A 555 -57.80 21.05 -9.94
CA LYS A 555 -57.34 20.56 -8.63
C LYS A 555 -57.64 19.05 -8.54
N PRO A 556 -56.65 18.15 -8.39
CA PRO A 556 -56.90 16.89 -7.74
C PRO A 556 -56.99 17.17 -6.25
N LYS A 557 -58.09 16.75 -5.65
CA LYS A 557 -58.28 16.62 -4.21
C LYS A 557 -57.08 15.82 -3.69
N ALA A 558 -56.18 16.47 -2.94
CA ALA A 558 -55.11 15.78 -2.23
C ALA A 558 -55.79 14.87 -1.19
N THR A 559 -56.02 13.62 -1.58
CA THR A 559 -56.05 12.51 -0.64
C THR A 559 -54.73 12.56 0.13
N PRO A 560 -54.73 12.36 1.45
CA PRO A 560 -53.48 12.07 2.13
C PRO A 560 -53.01 10.75 1.51
N ASN A 561 -52.00 10.81 0.64
CA ASN A 561 -51.31 9.59 0.24
C ASN A 561 -50.79 8.97 1.52
N SER A 562 -51.33 7.79 1.81
CA SER A 562 -50.90 6.82 2.81
C SER A 562 -49.55 6.19 2.44
N ASP A 563 -48.63 6.98 1.87
CA ASP A 563 -47.29 6.57 1.49
C ASP A 563 -46.30 6.87 2.65
N GLU A 564 -46.74 6.68 3.90
CA GLU A 564 -45.81 6.25 4.94
C GLU A 564 -45.56 4.76 4.69
N GLU A 565 -44.85 4.47 3.61
CA GLU A 565 -44.34 3.12 3.35
C GLU A 565 -43.51 2.73 4.57
N ASP A 566 -43.81 1.57 5.19
CA ASP A 566 -43.17 1.07 6.41
C ASP A 566 -41.64 0.95 6.20
N GLU A 567 -40.89 2.02 6.44
CA GLU A 567 -39.43 1.99 6.39
C GLU A 567 -38.92 1.10 7.52
N LEU A 568 -37.95 0.24 7.20
CA LEU A 568 -37.32 -0.67 8.16
C LEU A 568 -35.86 -0.27 8.37
N VAL A 569 -35.34 -0.57 9.55
CA VAL A 569 -33.92 -0.45 9.85
C VAL A 569 -33.31 -1.84 10.04
N VAL A 570 -32.20 -2.09 9.35
CA VAL A 570 -31.45 -3.33 9.41
C VAL A 570 -30.04 -3.03 9.90
N LEU A 571 -29.61 -3.71 10.97
CA LEU A 571 -28.26 -3.58 11.52
C LEU A 571 -27.38 -4.75 11.04
N LEU A 572 -26.18 -4.43 10.58
CA LEU A 572 -25.17 -5.39 10.16
C LEU A 572 -23.93 -5.33 11.05
N GLY A 573 -23.31 -6.47 11.26
CA GLY A 573 -22.06 -6.63 12.01
C GLY A 573 -21.01 -7.43 11.25
N CYS A 574 -19.74 -7.14 11.51
CA CYS A 574 -18.58 -7.85 10.96
C CYS A 574 -17.57 -8.19 12.06
N ASP A 575 -17.19 -9.46 12.14
CA ASP A 575 -16.34 -10.04 13.19
C ASP A 575 -14.84 -9.87 12.95
N GLY A 576 -14.46 -9.34 11.78
CA GLY A 576 -13.06 -9.21 11.36
C GLY A 576 -12.60 -7.76 11.30
N GLN A 577 -11.29 -7.59 11.43
CA GLN A 577 -10.59 -6.33 11.18
C GLN A 577 -10.66 -5.94 9.69
N ARG A 578 -10.29 -4.69 9.39
CA ARG A 578 -10.21 -4.16 8.01
C ARG A 578 -9.35 -5.08 7.14
N ARG A 579 -9.76 -5.27 5.89
CA ARG A 579 -9.11 -6.19 4.94
C ARG A 579 -7.74 -5.62 4.55
N CYS A 580 -6.65 -6.34 4.84
CA CYS A 580 -5.30 -5.92 4.44
C CYS A 580 -5.15 -5.88 2.91
N VAL A 581 -4.43 -4.88 2.39
CA VAL A 581 -4.11 -4.78 0.96
C VAL A 581 -3.01 -5.80 0.62
N GLY A 582 -3.12 -6.49 -0.52
CA GLY A 582 -2.03 -7.28 -1.11
C GLY A 582 -1.92 -8.75 -0.69
N VAL A 583 -2.63 -9.20 0.34
CA VAL A 583 -2.71 -10.64 0.65
C VAL A 583 -4.06 -11.15 0.13
N GLY A 584 -4.05 -12.01 -0.90
CA GLY A 584 -5.21 -12.76 -1.40
C GLY A 584 -5.74 -13.80 -0.40
N GLY A 585 -5.74 -13.47 0.90
CA GLY A 585 -6.25 -14.29 1.98
C GLY A 585 -7.66 -13.87 2.35
N SER A 586 -8.52 -14.87 2.54
CA SER A 586 -9.87 -14.78 3.13
C SER A 586 -9.78 -14.39 4.62
N GLY A 587 -9.22 -13.22 4.92
CA GLY A 587 -8.99 -12.72 6.29
C GLY A 587 -9.93 -11.59 6.72
N GLY A 588 -10.79 -11.09 5.82
CA GLY A 588 -11.84 -10.15 6.19
C GLY A 588 -13.01 -10.89 6.81
N GLY A 589 -13.49 -10.44 7.98
CA GLY A 589 -14.72 -10.98 8.56
C GLY A 589 -15.90 -10.76 7.60
N SER A 590 -16.80 -11.72 7.50
CA SER A 590 -18.00 -11.59 6.67
C SER A 590 -19.02 -10.70 7.37
N TRP A 591 -19.54 -9.70 6.67
CA TRP A 591 -20.69 -8.93 7.13
C TRP A 591 -21.94 -9.81 7.21
N SER A 592 -22.68 -9.72 8.32
CA SER A 592 -23.95 -10.44 8.52
C SER A 592 -24.98 -9.56 9.22
N VAL A 593 -26.26 -9.83 8.98
CA VAL A 593 -27.36 -9.16 9.69
C VAL A 593 -27.36 -9.56 11.16
N LEU A 594 -27.57 -8.59 12.05
CA LEU A 594 -27.73 -8.79 13.49
C LEU A 594 -29.22 -8.84 13.83
N ASP A 595 -29.83 -10.00 13.64
CA ASP A 595 -31.26 -10.28 13.84
C ASP A 595 -31.70 -10.35 15.32
N GLN A 596 -30.75 -10.54 16.24
CA GLN A 596 -31.01 -10.71 17.68
C GLN A 596 -31.12 -9.40 18.47
N LEU A 597 -31.03 -8.24 17.80
CA LEU A 597 -31.00 -6.94 18.46
C LEU A 597 -32.27 -6.14 18.17
N ASP A 598 -32.94 -5.70 19.23
CA ASP A 598 -34.05 -4.77 19.13
C ASP A 598 -33.50 -3.36 18.85
N ILE A 599 -33.93 -2.80 17.72
CA ILE A 599 -33.55 -1.47 17.26
C ILE A 599 -34.62 -0.47 17.72
N GLU A 600 -34.18 0.59 18.39
CA GLU A 600 -35.00 1.70 18.88
C GLU A 600 -34.69 2.95 18.05
N GLU A 601 -35.72 3.52 17.40
CA GLU A 601 -35.61 4.81 16.72
C GLU A 601 -36.11 5.93 17.65
N GLU A 602 -35.35 7.03 17.79
CA GLU A 602 -35.84 8.21 18.51
C GLU A 602 -36.83 9.00 17.62
N PRO A 603 -38.12 9.14 17.99
CA PRO A 603 -39.10 9.83 17.14
C PRO A 603 -38.71 11.28 16.85
N GLY A 604 -38.68 11.63 15.56
CA GLY A 604 -38.35 12.99 15.09
C GLY A 604 -36.86 13.34 15.12
N LYS A 605 -35.98 12.38 15.38
CA LYS A 605 -34.52 12.53 15.29
C LYS A 605 -33.95 11.43 14.40
N ASP A 606 -32.97 11.76 13.57
CA ASP A 606 -32.24 10.82 12.71
C ASP A 606 -31.31 9.90 13.52
N ILE A 607 -31.70 9.48 14.71
CA ILE A 607 -30.88 8.71 15.67
C ILE A 607 -31.54 7.36 15.89
N VAL A 608 -30.72 6.33 15.72
CA VAL A 608 -31.10 4.94 15.95
C VAL A 608 -30.17 4.38 17.02
N GLY A 609 -30.73 3.57 17.91
CA GLY A 609 -29.96 2.88 18.91
C GLY A 609 -30.38 1.43 19.10
N PHE A 610 -29.56 0.68 19.79
CA PHE A 610 -29.89 -0.69 20.21
C PHE A 610 -29.29 -0.95 21.58
N ARG A 611 -29.90 -1.88 22.32
CA ARG A 611 -29.42 -2.33 23.62
C ARG A 611 -28.82 -3.73 23.53
N THR A 612 -27.70 -3.95 24.21
CA THR A 612 -27.02 -5.24 24.21
C THR A 612 -26.38 -5.53 25.56
N THR A 613 -26.32 -6.81 25.96
CA THR A 613 -25.55 -7.26 27.13
C THR A 613 -24.15 -7.74 26.76
N ARG A 614 -23.73 -7.50 25.51
CA ARG A 614 -22.42 -7.85 24.99
C ARG A 614 -21.77 -6.65 24.33
N PHE A 615 -20.50 -6.41 24.66
CA PHE A 615 -19.68 -5.55 23.83
C PHE A 615 -19.29 -6.32 22.58
N TYR A 616 -19.66 -5.77 21.44
CA TYR A 616 -19.29 -6.31 20.15
C TYR A 616 -17.92 -5.75 19.79
N ASP A 617 -16.87 -6.56 19.96
CA ASP A 617 -15.56 -6.29 19.35
C ASP A 617 -15.66 -6.54 17.83
N ARG A 618 -16.44 -5.68 17.16
CA ARG A 618 -16.93 -5.84 15.80
C ARG A 618 -17.18 -4.48 15.18
N ARG A 619 -17.18 -4.46 13.86
CA ARG A 619 -17.64 -3.31 13.06
C ARG A 619 -19.13 -3.45 12.82
N PHE A 620 -19.87 -2.34 12.87
CA PHE A 620 -21.30 -2.34 12.57
C PHE A 620 -21.71 -1.15 11.71
N ILE A 621 -22.78 -1.35 10.94
CA ILE A 621 -23.41 -0.36 10.05
C ILE A 621 -24.92 -0.63 10.01
N ALA A 622 -25.73 0.42 9.98
CA ALA A 622 -27.17 0.31 9.84
C ALA A 622 -27.65 0.81 8.48
N PHE A 623 -28.63 0.11 7.91
CA PHE A 623 -29.32 0.48 6.68
C PHE A 623 -30.75 0.87 6.97
N ARG A 624 -31.21 1.94 6.33
CA ARG A 624 -32.63 2.27 6.21
C ARG A 624 -33.12 1.73 4.89
N VAL A 625 -34.16 0.90 4.92
CA VAL A 625 -34.60 0.12 3.76
C VAL A 625 -36.12 0.11 3.63
N LYS A 626 -36.61 -0.20 2.43
CA LYS A 626 -38.01 -0.53 2.18
C LYS A 626 -38.31 -2.00 2.55
N PRO A 627 -39.58 -2.37 2.78
CA PRO A 627 -39.98 -3.75 3.03
C PRO A 627 -39.56 -4.74 1.94
N GLU A 628 -39.43 -4.29 0.69
CA GLU A 628 -39.00 -5.12 -0.43
C GLU A 628 -37.47 -5.36 -0.51
N PHE A 629 -36.69 -4.82 0.44
CA PHE A 629 -35.23 -4.96 0.42
C PHE A 629 -34.80 -6.40 0.72
N ASN A 630 -33.92 -6.94 -0.13
CA ASN A 630 -33.37 -8.28 0.07
C ASN A 630 -32.15 -8.25 1.01
N THR A 631 -32.37 -8.64 2.26
CA THR A 631 -31.33 -8.67 3.32
C THR A 631 -30.15 -9.59 3.01
N ASP A 632 -30.31 -10.63 2.18
CA ASP A 632 -29.22 -11.52 1.78
C ASP A 632 -28.14 -10.79 0.96
N THR A 633 -28.48 -9.66 0.34
CA THR A 633 -27.56 -8.86 -0.46
C THR A 633 -26.75 -7.86 0.37
N ALA A 634 -27.15 -7.62 1.62
CA ALA A 634 -26.59 -6.56 2.46
C ALA A 634 -25.10 -6.74 2.76
N SER A 635 -24.62 -7.98 2.85
CA SER A 635 -23.19 -8.30 3.01
C SER A 635 -22.35 -7.76 1.84
N ARG A 636 -22.79 -8.00 0.59
CA ARG A 636 -22.10 -7.50 -0.61
C ARG A 636 -22.13 -5.98 -0.69
N ILE A 637 -23.22 -5.36 -0.26
CA ILE A 637 -23.34 -3.90 -0.23
C ILE A 637 -22.31 -3.32 0.76
N CYS A 638 -22.14 -3.92 1.95
CA CYS A 638 -21.12 -3.50 2.90
C CYS A 638 -19.69 -3.65 2.34
N GLU A 639 -19.40 -4.79 1.68
CA GLU A 639 -18.10 -5.00 1.03
C GLU A 639 -17.84 -3.98 -0.10
N ALA A 640 -18.89 -3.59 -0.84
CA ALA A 640 -18.80 -2.55 -1.85
C ALA A 640 -18.59 -1.15 -1.22
N ILE A 641 -19.21 -0.85 -0.08
CA ILE A 641 -18.95 0.36 0.71
C ILE A 641 -17.48 0.41 1.12
N GLU A 642 -16.98 -0.64 1.76
CA GLU A 642 -15.58 -0.69 2.20
C GLU A 642 -14.61 -0.53 1.03
N THR A 643 -14.83 -1.27 -0.05
CA THR A 643 -14.01 -1.19 -1.26
C THR A 643 -14.04 0.21 -1.87
N ASN A 644 -15.18 0.90 -1.86
CA ASN A 644 -15.28 2.26 -2.39
C ASN A 644 -14.62 3.31 -1.51
N LEU A 645 -14.61 3.10 -0.19
CA LEU A 645 -13.93 3.98 0.76
C LEU A 645 -12.39 3.81 0.73
N GLU A 646 -11.90 2.62 0.35
CA GLU A 646 -10.47 2.32 0.24
C GLU A 646 -9.89 2.66 -1.14
N ASP A 647 -10.60 2.32 -2.21
CA ASP A 647 -10.16 2.57 -3.57
C ASP A 647 -10.40 4.03 -3.98
N LYS A 648 -9.40 4.62 -4.62
CA LYS A 648 -9.45 5.98 -5.17
C LYS A 648 -9.38 5.93 -6.70
N SER A 649 -10.02 6.88 -7.36
CA SER A 649 -9.84 7.11 -8.80
C SER A 649 -8.57 7.92 -9.00
N ALA A 650 -7.66 7.43 -9.83
CA ALA A 650 -6.41 8.12 -10.15
C ALA A 650 -6.04 7.93 -11.63
N CYS A 651 -5.20 8.81 -12.16
CA CYS A 651 -4.67 8.71 -13.50
C CYS A 651 -3.18 9.06 -13.52
N PHE A 652 -2.48 8.57 -14.54
CA PHE A 652 -1.10 8.96 -14.83
C PHE A 652 -1.08 10.18 -15.75
N VAL A 653 -0.17 11.10 -15.45
CA VAL A 653 0.09 12.30 -16.24
C VAL A 653 1.56 12.31 -16.61
N LEU A 654 1.83 12.34 -17.91
CA LEU A 654 3.17 12.43 -18.47
C LEU A 654 3.32 13.76 -19.19
N ARG A 655 4.32 14.55 -18.80
CA ARG A 655 4.67 15.82 -19.43
C ARG A 655 6.17 15.92 -19.62
N GLN A 656 6.59 16.56 -20.71
CA GLN A 656 8.00 16.86 -20.96
C GLN A 656 8.22 18.37 -20.81
N LYS A 657 9.44 18.74 -20.43
CA LYS A 657 9.81 20.15 -20.27
C LYS A 657 9.91 20.83 -21.64
N SER A 658 9.31 22.00 -21.83
CA SER A 658 9.31 22.65 -23.16
C SER A 658 10.67 23.18 -23.60
N ASP A 659 11.53 23.54 -22.66
CA ASP A 659 12.91 23.98 -22.91
C ASP A 659 13.85 22.80 -23.16
N ASN A 660 13.62 21.66 -22.51
CA ASN A 660 14.37 20.43 -22.70
C ASN A 660 13.46 19.20 -22.73
N LEU A 661 13.23 18.66 -23.94
CA LEU A 661 12.37 17.50 -24.14
C LEU A 661 12.99 16.19 -23.62
N THR A 662 14.26 16.15 -23.20
CA THR A 662 14.82 14.97 -22.51
C THR A 662 14.37 14.89 -21.05
N GLU A 663 13.88 15.99 -20.48
CA GLU A 663 13.36 16.03 -19.12
C GLU A 663 11.89 15.66 -19.09
N VAL A 664 11.58 14.55 -18.42
CA VAL A 664 10.25 13.95 -18.39
C VAL A 664 9.73 13.87 -16.96
N SER A 665 8.47 14.25 -16.77
CA SER A 665 7.78 14.16 -15.49
C SER A 665 6.59 13.23 -15.60
N LEU A 666 6.63 12.12 -14.86
CA LEU A 666 5.51 11.20 -14.69
C LEU A 666 4.90 11.36 -13.29
N ALA A 667 3.61 11.68 -13.22
CA ALA A 667 2.88 11.84 -11.97
C ALA A 667 1.67 10.90 -11.91
N LEU A 668 1.44 10.27 -10.76
CA LEU A 668 0.23 9.50 -10.46
C LEU A 668 -0.64 10.28 -9.47
N ILE A 669 -1.81 10.71 -9.93
CA ILE A 669 -2.64 11.67 -9.20
C ILE A 669 -4.08 11.23 -9.09
N ALA A 670 -4.71 11.53 -7.96
CA ALA A 670 -6.15 11.36 -7.80
C ALA A 670 -6.90 12.23 -8.81
N SER A 671 -7.92 11.69 -9.48
CA SER A 671 -8.61 12.36 -10.60
C SER A 671 -9.17 13.74 -10.23
N GLY A 672 -9.66 13.90 -8.99
CA GLY A 672 -10.15 15.19 -8.48
C GLY A 672 -9.08 16.28 -8.30
N ARG A 673 -7.80 15.97 -8.51
CA ARG A 673 -6.68 16.94 -8.46
C ARG A 673 -6.01 17.15 -9.83
N LEU A 674 -6.50 16.53 -10.90
CA LEU A 674 -5.91 16.57 -12.24
C LEU A 674 -5.64 18.00 -12.73
N ASP A 675 -6.66 18.85 -12.74
CA ASP A 675 -6.54 20.23 -13.26
C ASP A 675 -5.51 21.06 -12.48
N ARG A 676 -5.49 20.90 -11.15
CA ARG A 676 -4.51 21.59 -10.29
C ARG A 676 -3.09 21.13 -10.59
N THR A 677 -2.88 19.83 -10.75
CA THR A 677 -1.54 19.29 -11.04
C THR A 677 -1.09 19.68 -12.43
N LEU A 678 -1.96 19.64 -13.45
CA LEU A 678 -1.62 20.08 -14.81
C LEU A 678 -1.15 21.54 -14.81
N LYS A 679 -1.84 22.41 -14.06
CA LYS A 679 -1.42 23.80 -13.89
C LYS A 679 -0.05 23.91 -13.19
N GLN A 680 0.20 23.12 -12.15
CA GLN A 680 1.50 23.11 -11.45
C GLN A 680 2.64 22.62 -12.35
N LEU A 681 2.40 21.59 -13.16
CA LEU A 681 3.38 21.09 -14.14
C LEU A 681 3.68 22.15 -15.20
N GLN A 682 2.64 22.84 -15.70
CA GLN A 682 2.82 23.96 -16.63
C GLN A 682 3.63 25.11 -16.01
N GLU A 683 3.36 25.47 -14.75
CA GLU A 683 4.13 26.49 -14.02
C GLU A 683 5.59 26.08 -13.81
N ALA A 684 5.86 24.76 -13.68
CA ALA A 684 7.21 24.20 -13.62
C ALA A 684 7.89 24.01 -14.99
N GLY A 685 7.23 24.40 -16.10
CA GLY A 685 7.76 24.28 -17.47
C GLY A 685 7.50 22.94 -18.17
N TYR A 686 6.74 22.04 -17.55
CA TYR A 686 6.32 20.75 -18.10
C TYR A 686 4.95 20.83 -18.78
N ASP A 687 4.89 21.49 -19.93
CA ASP A 687 3.67 21.71 -20.71
C ASP A 687 3.59 20.88 -21.99
N TYR A 688 4.71 20.34 -22.49
CA TYR A 688 4.73 19.50 -23.69
C TYR A 688 4.09 18.11 -23.45
N ASP A 689 3.17 17.71 -24.34
CA ASP A 689 2.34 16.50 -24.20
C ASP A 689 2.60 15.40 -25.25
N GLY A 690 3.61 15.59 -26.12
CA GLY A 690 4.00 14.62 -27.15
C GLY A 690 3.01 14.38 -28.29
N ILE A 691 1.79 14.94 -28.22
CA ILE A 691 0.66 14.62 -29.13
C ILE A 691 0.15 15.87 -29.87
N SER A 692 0.20 17.04 -29.24
CA SER A 692 -0.28 18.31 -29.84
C SER A 692 0.63 18.84 -30.96
N GLY A 693 1.86 18.34 -31.07
CA GLY A 693 2.86 18.71 -32.06
C GLY A 693 2.82 17.90 -33.36
N GLY A 694 1.68 17.90 -34.06
CA GLY A 694 1.60 17.47 -35.47
C GLY A 694 1.65 15.96 -35.74
N LEU A 695 0.61 15.46 -36.42
CA LEU A 695 0.43 14.09 -36.94
C LEU A 695 -0.14 13.06 -35.94
N GLY A 696 -1.46 13.10 -35.80
CA GLY A 696 -2.32 11.93 -36.03
C GLY A 696 -2.45 10.89 -34.91
N GLY A 697 -3.50 11.06 -34.10
CA GLY A 697 -4.46 10.01 -33.74
C GLY A 697 -3.97 8.77 -32.99
N GLY A 698 -4.25 8.70 -31.68
CA GLY A 698 -4.39 7.41 -31.00
C GLY A 698 -4.01 7.32 -29.52
N GLY A 699 -3.60 8.41 -28.86
CA GLY A 699 -3.08 8.32 -27.48
C GLY A 699 -3.80 9.14 -26.40
N GLY A 700 -4.78 9.97 -26.76
CA GLY A 700 -5.54 10.74 -25.77
C GLY A 700 -6.73 9.92 -25.27
N GLY A 701 -6.72 9.52 -24.00
CA GLY A 701 -7.94 9.06 -23.32
C GLY A 701 -8.97 10.19 -23.24
N SER A 702 -10.14 9.92 -22.63
CA SER A 702 -11.17 10.95 -22.37
C SER A 702 -10.66 12.18 -21.61
N ASN A 703 -9.51 12.05 -20.95
CA ASN A 703 -8.88 13.02 -20.07
C ASN A 703 -7.90 13.97 -20.77
N GLY A 704 -7.71 13.86 -22.09
CA GLY A 704 -6.83 14.72 -22.89
C GLY A 704 -5.44 14.13 -23.18
N PRO A 705 -4.59 14.88 -23.91
CA PRO A 705 -3.25 14.41 -24.30
C PRO A 705 -2.29 14.32 -23.11
N GLY A 706 -1.47 13.26 -23.08
CA GLY A 706 -0.50 13.01 -22.00
C GLY A 706 -1.13 12.54 -20.69
N VAL A 707 -2.42 12.17 -20.67
CA VAL A 707 -3.13 11.67 -19.48
C VAL A 707 -3.71 10.29 -19.76
N SER A 708 -3.53 9.34 -18.84
CA SER A 708 -4.12 8.01 -18.94
C SER A 708 -5.62 8.02 -18.66
N GLU A 709 -6.28 6.89 -18.92
CA GLU A 709 -7.61 6.63 -18.36
C GLU A 709 -7.54 6.55 -16.83
N ASP A 710 -8.68 6.78 -16.20
CA ASP A 710 -8.86 6.65 -14.77
C ASP A 710 -8.78 5.18 -14.36
N ILE A 711 -7.91 4.90 -13.39
CA ILE A 711 -7.72 3.59 -12.77
C ILE A 711 -8.13 3.64 -11.30
N ARG A 712 -8.57 2.48 -10.79
CA ARG A 712 -8.88 2.28 -9.37
C ARG A 712 -7.62 1.85 -8.65
N VAL A 713 -7.20 2.65 -7.67
CA VAL A 713 -5.94 2.46 -6.95
C VAL A 713 -6.16 2.49 -5.45
N ARG A 714 -5.29 1.79 -4.70
CA ARG A 714 -5.29 1.80 -3.23
C ARG A 714 -4.04 2.47 -2.68
N GLU A 715 -4.14 2.95 -1.43
CA GLU A 715 -2.98 3.47 -0.71
C GLU A 715 -1.82 2.46 -0.73
N ARG A 716 -0.62 2.98 -1.00
CA ARG A 716 0.65 2.26 -1.09
C ARG A 716 0.73 1.22 -2.22
N GLN A 717 -0.25 1.17 -3.12
CA GLN A 717 -0.17 0.28 -4.28
C GLN A 717 1.04 0.67 -5.16
N GLN A 718 1.80 -0.35 -5.57
CA GLN A 718 3.02 -0.20 -6.34
C GLN A 718 2.75 -0.30 -7.85
N PHE A 719 3.40 0.58 -8.61
CA PHE A 719 3.37 0.61 -10.05
C PHE A 719 4.79 0.56 -10.57
N ARG A 720 5.11 -0.49 -11.35
CA ARG A 720 6.40 -0.68 -11.99
C ARG A 720 6.41 0.01 -13.35
N LEU A 721 7.51 0.69 -13.65
CA LEU A 721 7.68 1.51 -14.84
C LEU A 721 8.78 0.91 -15.69
N ARG A 722 8.50 0.71 -16.98
CA ARG A 722 9.48 0.21 -17.94
C ARG A 722 9.49 1.02 -19.22
N PHE A 723 10.69 1.39 -19.64
CA PHE A 723 10.90 2.01 -20.94
C PHE A 723 10.79 0.97 -22.06
N ARG A 724 10.05 1.31 -23.13
CA ARG A 724 9.83 0.48 -24.32
C ARG A 724 10.04 1.31 -25.59
N GLY A 725 10.51 0.66 -26.65
CA GLY A 725 10.77 1.32 -27.93
C GLY A 725 12.19 1.90 -27.99
N ASN A 726 12.35 3.09 -28.56
CA ASN A 726 13.66 3.68 -28.82
C ASN A 726 14.09 4.74 -27.79
N ILE A 727 13.47 4.77 -26.61
CA ILE A 727 13.78 5.70 -25.52
C ILE A 727 14.13 4.89 -24.28
N ILE A 728 15.15 5.31 -23.55
CA ILE A 728 15.61 4.76 -22.26
C ILE A 728 15.85 5.90 -21.27
N CYS A 729 16.01 5.58 -19.99
CA CYS A 729 16.49 6.54 -19.00
C CYS A 729 18.01 6.74 -19.20
N GLU A 730 18.52 7.95 -18.98
CA GLU A 730 19.94 8.27 -19.19
C GLU A 730 20.86 7.48 -18.25
N ASP A 731 20.42 7.27 -17.00
CA ASP A 731 21.14 6.50 -15.98
C ASP A 731 21.03 4.97 -16.16
N ASP A 732 20.35 4.52 -17.21
CA ASP A 732 20.02 3.12 -17.36
C ASP A 732 21.16 2.28 -17.96
N ASP A 733 21.48 1.15 -17.34
CA ASP A 733 22.42 0.19 -17.91
C ASP A 733 21.74 -0.58 -19.06
N PRO A 734 22.25 -0.52 -20.31
CA PRO A 734 21.65 -1.21 -21.44
C PRO A 734 21.57 -2.74 -21.27
N ASP A 735 22.42 -3.34 -20.43
CA ASP A 735 22.42 -4.78 -20.12
C ASP A 735 21.53 -5.12 -18.92
N ARG A 736 21.19 -4.14 -18.08
CA ARG A 736 20.33 -4.32 -16.89
C ARG A 736 19.39 -3.11 -16.72
N PRO A 737 18.21 -3.12 -17.39
CA PRO A 737 17.30 -2.00 -17.32
C PRO A 737 16.76 -1.81 -15.90
N SER A 738 16.73 -0.55 -15.49
CA SER A 738 16.31 -0.04 -14.21
C SER A 738 14.80 -0.15 -14.13
N GLU A 739 14.33 -0.81 -13.08
CA GLU A 739 12.91 -0.91 -12.78
C GLU A 739 12.55 0.18 -11.77
N PHE A 740 11.87 1.22 -12.23
CA PHE A 740 11.38 2.28 -11.34
C PHE A 740 10.04 1.87 -10.73
N VAL A 741 9.86 2.14 -9.44
CA VAL A 741 8.63 1.83 -8.70
C VAL A 741 8.01 3.13 -8.20
N LEU A 742 6.75 3.36 -8.57
CA LEU A 742 5.95 4.46 -8.07
C LEU A 742 4.86 3.93 -7.13
N HIS A 743 4.72 4.53 -5.96
CA HIS A 743 3.66 4.18 -5.01
C HIS A 743 2.53 5.22 -5.07
N PHE A 744 1.29 4.76 -5.03
CA PHE A 744 0.16 5.66 -4.86
C PHE A 744 -0.05 6.03 -3.39
N ASN A 745 0.18 7.30 -3.05
CA ASN A 745 -0.20 7.86 -1.75
C ASN A 745 -1.07 9.08 -1.98
N SER A 746 -2.32 9.07 -1.52
CA SER A 746 -3.30 10.11 -1.92
C SER A 746 -2.98 11.51 -1.41
N GLN A 747 -2.18 11.63 -0.35
CA GLN A 747 -1.85 12.91 0.28
C GLN A 747 -0.44 13.38 -0.05
N MET A 748 0.44 12.48 -0.46
CA MET A 748 1.81 12.81 -0.85
C MET A 748 1.89 13.12 -2.36
N LYS A 749 3.04 13.65 -2.76
CA LYS A 749 3.39 13.81 -4.18
C LYS A 749 3.87 12.45 -4.70
N ASN A 750 3.15 11.86 -5.66
CA ASN A 750 3.58 10.64 -6.35
C ASN A 750 4.09 11.03 -7.75
N ARG A 751 5.33 11.49 -7.82
CA ARG A 751 5.92 12.03 -9.05
C ARG A 751 7.36 11.56 -9.19
N LEU A 752 7.73 11.22 -10.42
CA LEU A 752 9.09 10.93 -10.85
C LEU A 752 9.48 11.91 -11.94
N GLU A 753 10.68 12.46 -11.81
CA GLU A 753 11.35 13.26 -12.82
C GLU A 753 12.51 12.42 -13.35
N LEU A 754 12.56 12.23 -14.65
CA LEU A 754 13.47 11.29 -15.33
C LEU A 754 14.08 12.00 -16.54
N SER A 755 15.41 11.87 -16.69
CA SER A 755 16.13 12.30 -17.89
C SER A 755 16.19 11.13 -18.88
N VAL A 756 15.76 11.34 -20.12
CA VAL A 756 15.61 10.29 -21.12
C VAL A 756 16.41 10.56 -22.40
N THR A 757 16.91 9.49 -23.00
CA THR A 757 17.72 9.53 -24.22
C THR A 757 17.29 8.45 -25.21
N GLU A 758 17.71 8.57 -26.47
CA GLU A 758 17.46 7.54 -27.47
C GLU A 758 18.34 6.30 -27.29
N ARG A 759 17.74 5.12 -27.44
CA ARG A 759 18.47 3.84 -27.39
C ARG A 759 19.32 3.61 -28.64
N ASP A 760 18.72 3.82 -29.82
CA ASP A 760 19.38 3.69 -31.11
C ASP A 760 19.12 4.95 -31.94
N ARG A 761 20.14 5.80 -32.07
CA ARG A 761 20.11 7.00 -32.90
C ARG A 761 19.82 6.74 -34.38
N PHE A 762 20.04 5.52 -34.86
CA PHE A 762 19.80 5.13 -36.24
C PHE A 762 18.41 4.54 -36.47
N ALA A 763 17.66 4.26 -35.40
CA ALA A 763 16.29 3.78 -35.50
C ALA A 763 15.34 4.91 -35.95
N GLN A 764 14.15 4.54 -36.41
CA GLN A 764 13.07 5.48 -36.72
C GLN A 764 13.47 6.60 -37.71
N ARG A 765 14.38 6.36 -38.66
CA ARG A 765 14.90 7.38 -39.61
C ARG A 765 13.83 8.17 -40.36
N ALA A 766 12.68 7.56 -40.61
CA ALA A 766 11.55 8.20 -41.29
C ALA A 766 10.85 9.27 -40.42
N LEU A 767 11.06 9.26 -39.10
CA LEU A 767 10.51 10.23 -38.16
C LEU A 767 11.49 11.37 -37.91
N ASP A 768 10.93 12.55 -37.65
CA ASP A 768 11.62 13.74 -37.16
C ASP A 768 12.00 13.70 -35.68
N GLN A 769 11.42 12.77 -34.93
CA GLN A 769 11.64 12.60 -33.49
C GLN A 769 11.88 11.12 -33.18
N PHE A 770 12.69 10.85 -32.16
CA PHE A 770 12.74 9.54 -31.52
C PHE A 770 11.49 9.38 -30.66
N ARG A 771 10.86 8.21 -30.75
CA ARG A 771 9.63 7.86 -30.02
C ARG A 771 9.83 6.61 -29.20
N GLY A 772 9.35 6.64 -27.97
CA GLY A 772 9.31 5.50 -27.06
C GLY A 772 8.10 5.62 -26.13
N TYR A 773 7.95 4.65 -25.24
CA TYR A 773 6.84 4.60 -24.31
C TYR A 773 7.33 4.26 -22.92
N ILE A 774 6.72 4.87 -21.90
CA ILE A 774 6.71 4.31 -20.55
C ILE A 774 5.50 3.39 -20.45
N GLU A 775 5.76 2.11 -20.21
CA GLU A 775 4.77 1.11 -19.88
C GLU A 775 4.67 1.02 -18.35
N VAL A 776 3.47 1.19 -17.82
CA VAL A 776 3.18 1.13 -16.40
C VAL A 776 2.44 -0.15 -16.09
N THR A 777 2.98 -0.94 -15.17
CA THR A 777 2.38 -2.20 -14.73
C THR A 777 2.12 -2.22 -13.23
N THR A 778 1.14 -3.00 -12.80
CA THR A 778 0.86 -3.26 -11.38
C THR A 778 0.48 -4.72 -11.23
N ASP A 779 0.73 -5.28 -10.05
CA ASP A 779 0.19 -6.58 -9.71
C ASP A 779 -1.31 -6.47 -9.42
N MET A 780 -2.09 -7.33 -10.07
CA MET A 780 -3.53 -7.43 -9.88
C MET A 780 -3.91 -8.86 -9.49
N ALA A 781 -4.82 -8.98 -8.53
CA ALA A 781 -5.40 -10.26 -8.15
C ALA A 781 -6.42 -10.70 -9.21
N VAL A 782 -6.07 -11.71 -10.02
CA VAL A 782 -6.93 -12.29 -11.05
C VAL A 782 -7.46 -13.64 -10.57
N GLN A 783 -8.77 -13.83 -10.66
CA GLN A 783 -9.43 -15.10 -10.39
C GLN A 783 -9.27 -16.01 -11.62
N LYS A 784 -8.47 -17.07 -11.53
CA LYS A 784 -8.32 -18.06 -12.59
C LYS A 784 -8.98 -19.39 -12.24
N PRO A 785 -9.65 -20.06 -13.20
CA PRO A 785 -10.19 -21.39 -12.97
C PRO A 785 -9.04 -22.39 -12.75
N VAL A 786 -9.19 -23.28 -11.78
CA VAL A 786 -8.21 -24.35 -11.51
C VAL A 786 -8.18 -25.32 -12.69
N LYS A 787 -7.05 -25.37 -13.42
CA LYS A 787 -6.92 -26.18 -14.65
C LYS A 787 -6.85 -27.70 -14.41
N ASP A 788 -6.80 -28.18 -13.17
CA ASP A 788 -6.69 -29.60 -12.83
C ASP A 788 -7.73 -30.10 -11.80
N ALA A 789 -8.98 -29.66 -11.90
CA ALA A 789 -10.07 -30.23 -11.10
C ALA A 789 -10.51 -31.62 -11.62
N LYS A 790 -9.62 -32.61 -11.58
CA LYS A 790 -10.02 -34.02 -11.70
C LYS A 790 -10.78 -34.41 -10.43
N LYS A 791 -12.11 -34.33 -10.49
CA LYS A 791 -13.11 -34.63 -9.44
C LYS A 791 -13.19 -33.60 -8.31
N GLY A 792 -13.91 -32.51 -8.54
CA GLY A 792 -14.42 -31.65 -7.46
C GLY A 792 -14.71 -30.22 -7.90
N ASN A 793 -16.00 -29.89 -8.01
CA ASN A 793 -16.62 -28.57 -8.17
C ASN A 793 -16.09 -27.62 -9.29
N PRO A 794 -16.84 -27.40 -10.39
CA PRO A 794 -16.45 -26.54 -11.53
C PRO A 794 -16.44 -25.01 -11.25
N HIS A 795 -16.46 -24.60 -9.98
CA HIS A 795 -16.47 -23.19 -9.55
C HIS A 795 -15.30 -22.83 -8.62
N GLN A 796 -14.31 -23.72 -8.48
CA GLN A 796 -13.13 -23.38 -7.72
C GLN A 796 -12.19 -22.50 -8.56
N THR A 797 -12.16 -21.22 -8.23
CA THR A 797 -11.21 -20.25 -8.77
C THR A 797 -10.08 -20.03 -7.77
N VAL A 798 -8.85 -19.89 -8.26
CA VAL A 798 -7.69 -19.50 -7.46
C VAL A 798 -7.37 -18.06 -7.81
N THR A 799 -7.17 -17.25 -6.78
CA THR A 799 -6.67 -15.88 -6.96
C THR A 799 -5.17 -15.95 -7.19
N VAL A 800 -4.74 -15.55 -8.39
CA VAL A 800 -3.33 -15.46 -8.78
C VAL A 800 -3.01 -13.98 -8.97
N MET A 801 -1.89 -13.52 -8.43
CA MET A 801 -1.38 -12.19 -8.74
C MET A 801 -0.75 -12.23 -10.13
N GLU A 802 -1.24 -11.40 -11.04
CA GLU A 802 -0.67 -11.23 -12.37
C GLU A 802 -0.32 -9.77 -12.62
N GLU A 803 0.76 -9.57 -13.34
CA GLU A 803 1.19 -8.26 -13.75
C GLU A 803 0.32 -7.77 -14.91
N ALA A 804 -0.39 -6.67 -14.69
CA ALA A 804 -1.27 -6.04 -15.67
C ALA A 804 -0.71 -4.68 -16.10
N VAL A 805 -0.71 -4.42 -17.41
CA VAL A 805 -0.39 -3.10 -17.96
C VAL A 805 -1.59 -2.18 -17.75
N VAL A 806 -1.40 -1.08 -17.02
CA VAL A 806 -2.45 -0.11 -16.68
C VAL A 806 -2.35 1.17 -17.49
N ALA A 807 -1.16 1.53 -17.96
CA ALA A 807 -0.97 2.69 -18.83
C ALA A 807 0.22 2.48 -19.77
N LYS A 808 0.14 3.10 -20.95
CA LYS A 808 1.25 3.20 -21.90
C LYS A 808 1.32 4.62 -22.43
N MET A 809 2.36 5.34 -22.04
CA MET A 809 2.46 6.79 -22.26
C MET A 809 3.60 7.10 -23.23
N LEU A 810 3.33 7.90 -24.25
CA LEU A 810 4.29 8.22 -25.33
C LEU A 810 5.28 9.29 -24.88
N ILE A 811 6.57 9.09 -25.21
CA ILE A 811 7.65 10.08 -25.08
C ILE A 811 8.21 10.38 -26.46
N CYS A 812 8.48 11.67 -26.71
CA CYS A 812 9.07 12.15 -27.95
C CYS A 812 10.34 12.98 -27.67
N VAL A 813 11.49 12.55 -28.20
CA VAL A 813 12.75 13.30 -28.13
C VAL A 813 13.11 13.81 -29.53
N PRO A 814 13.41 15.11 -29.71
CA PRO A 814 13.72 15.66 -31.02
C PRO A 814 15.07 15.16 -31.53
N LYS A 815 15.17 14.96 -32.85
CA LYS A 815 16.45 14.63 -33.50
C LYS A 815 17.27 15.88 -33.76
N SER A 816 18.59 15.76 -33.69
CA SER A 816 19.52 16.81 -34.10
C SER A 816 19.41 17.12 -35.59
N GLU A 817 19.89 18.30 -36.01
CA GLU A 817 19.92 18.63 -37.44
C GLU A 817 20.75 17.65 -38.28
N GLU A 818 21.81 17.06 -37.73
CA GLU A 818 22.65 16.07 -38.41
C GLU A 818 21.85 14.78 -38.70
N GLU A 819 21.06 14.32 -37.73
CA GLU A 819 20.22 13.13 -37.87
C GLU A 819 19.04 13.35 -38.82
N LEU A 820 18.51 14.58 -38.87
CA LEU A 820 17.48 14.97 -39.81
C LEU A 820 17.99 15.11 -41.25
N ARG A 821 19.29 15.39 -41.47
CA ARG A 821 19.91 15.48 -42.81
C ARG A 821 19.93 14.16 -43.58
N VAL A 822 19.63 13.03 -42.93
CA VAL A 822 19.44 11.72 -43.59
C VAL A 822 18.10 11.63 -44.34
N LYS A 823 17.25 12.68 -44.28
CA LYS A 823 16.03 12.75 -45.08
C LYS A 823 16.34 12.96 -46.57
N SER A 824 15.97 11.94 -47.35
CA SER A 824 16.13 11.77 -48.79
C SER A 824 17.56 11.41 -49.19
N PRO A 825 17.85 10.15 -49.58
CA PRO A 825 18.90 9.98 -50.56
C PRO A 825 18.43 10.80 -51.75
N ARG A 826 19.10 11.92 -52.05
CA ARG A 826 19.15 12.38 -53.44
C ARG A 826 19.61 11.15 -54.19
N ALA A 827 18.66 10.44 -54.80
CA ALA A 827 18.92 9.20 -55.49
C ALA A 827 20.10 9.52 -56.41
N THR A 828 21.23 8.83 -56.22
CA THR A 828 22.33 8.90 -57.17
C THR A 828 21.70 8.79 -58.56
N PRO A 829 21.90 9.77 -59.45
CA PRO A 829 21.21 9.81 -60.74
C PRO A 829 21.30 8.42 -61.36
N PHE A 830 20.16 7.82 -61.65
CA PHE A 830 20.17 6.50 -62.29
C PHE A 830 20.75 6.66 -63.68
N VAL A 831 21.95 6.14 -63.89
CA VAL A 831 22.63 6.11 -65.19
C VAL A 831 22.79 4.65 -65.57
N PHE A 832 22.22 4.25 -66.70
CA PHE A 832 22.48 2.94 -67.28
C PHE A 832 23.10 3.14 -68.67
N LYS A 833 24.18 2.39 -68.95
CA LYS A 833 24.77 2.34 -70.29
C LYS A 833 24.02 1.29 -71.10
N SER A 834 23.29 1.70 -72.14
CA SER A 834 22.58 0.75 -73.01
C SER A 834 23.44 0.28 -74.17
N LYS A 835 23.40 -1.02 -74.45
CA LYS A 835 24.00 -1.64 -75.65
C LYS A 835 23.02 -1.67 -76.84
N ASP A 836 21.80 -1.19 -76.66
CA ASP A 836 20.72 -1.11 -77.65
C ASP A 836 20.31 0.35 -77.91
N SER A 837 19.44 0.60 -78.89
CA SER A 837 18.95 1.95 -79.21
C SER A 837 18.12 2.63 -78.10
N VAL A 838 17.80 1.95 -77.00
CA VAL A 838 17.06 2.53 -75.86
C VAL A 838 18.03 3.16 -74.86
N THR A 839 18.52 4.36 -75.16
CA THR A 839 19.40 5.15 -74.27
C THR A 839 18.60 6.05 -73.31
N MET A 840 19.28 6.66 -72.34
CA MET A 840 18.65 7.61 -71.41
C MET A 840 18.14 8.87 -72.13
N GLU A 841 18.84 9.30 -73.17
CA GLU A 841 18.46 10.40 -74.06
C GLU A 841 17.21 10.01 -74.85
N TYR A 842 17.22 8.83 -75.47
CA TYR A 842 16.05 8.33 -76.22
C TYR A 842 14.80 8.22 -75.33
N LEU A 843 14.91 7.78 -74.08
CA LEU A 843 13.77 7.72 -73.16
C LEU A 843 13.25 9.10 -72.75
N ARG A 844 14.11 10.12 -72.76
CA ARG A 844 13.72 11.51 -72.49
C ARG A 844 12.94 12.07 -73.67
N ASP A 845 13.47 11.89 -74.88
CA ASP A 845 12.80 12.31 -76.12
C ASP A 845 11.47 11.56 -76.30
N LEU A 846 11.45 10.26 -75.97
CA LEU A 846 10.23 9.48 -76.01
C LEU A 846 9.18 9.97 -75.01
N ALA A 847 9.59 10.42 -73.82
CA ALA A 847 8.69 10.93 -72.79
C ALA A 847 7.93 12.17 -73.24
N GLU A 848 8.57 13.06 -74.00
CA GLU A 848 7.94 14.24 -74.61
C GLU A 848 6.89 13.83 -75.66
N LEU A 849 7.12 12.74 -76.39
CA LEU A 849 6.22 12.28 -77.45
C LEU A 849 5.03 11.43 -76.95
N VAL A 850 5.11 10.90 -75.73
CA VAL A 850 4.09 10.02 -75.14
C VAL A 850 3.43 10.61 -73.89
N CYS A 851 3.72 11.86 -73.53
CA CYS A 851 3.26 12.51 -72.32
C CYS A 851 1.73 12.49 -72.17
N ASP A 852 0.99 12.62 -73.27
CA ASP A 852 -0.47 12.71 -73.26
C ASP A 852 -1.17 11.39 -72.85
N ASN A 853 -0.53 10.24 -73.07
CA ASN A 853 -1.11 8.91 -72.80
C ASN A 853 -0.11 7.94 -72.14
N TRP A 854 0.80 8.45 -71.32
CA TRP A 854 1.84 7.62 -70.68
C TRP A 854 1.28 6.51 -69.79
N GLU A 855 0.06 6.67 -69.24
CA GLU A 855 -0.59 5.65 -68.41
C GLU A 855 -0.98 4.39 -69.18
N LEU A 856 -1.42 4.56 -70.44
CA LEU A 856 -1.72 3.43 -71.31
C LEU A 856 -0.42 2.70 -71.69
N LEU A 857 0.66 3.45 -71.89
CA LEU A 857 1.99 2.88 -72.11
C LEU A 857 2.51 2.16 -70.85
N ALA A 858 2.29 2.72 -69.67
CA ALA A 858 2.65 2.13 -68.39
C ALA A 858 1.95 0.78 -68.15
N ASP A 859 0.68 0.66 -68.53
CA ASP A 859 -0.09 -0.59 -68.49
C ASP A 859 0.52 -1.67 -69.40
N LYS A 860 0.90 -1.30 -70.64
CA LYS A 860 1.54 -2.22 -71.60
C LYS A 860 3.00 -2.55 -71.27
N LEU A 861 3.66 -1.72 -70.48
CA LEU A 861 4.99 -1.97 -69.92
C LEU A 861 4.93 -2.67 -68.54
N GLU A 862 3.73 -3.05 -68.08
CA GLU A 862 3.48 -3.75 -66.81
C GLU A 862 3.98 -2.98 -65.57
N VAL A 863 3.98 -1.64 -65.62
CA VAL A 863 4.27 -0.80 -64.45
C VAL A 863 3.05 -0.77 -63.52
N SER A 864 3.24 -1.13 -62.24
CA SER A 864 2.11 -1.29 -61.33
C SER A 864 1.32 0.01 -61.08
N LYS A 865 -0.01 -0.10 -60.99
CA LYS A 865 -0.91 1.04 -60.71
C LYS A 865 -0.55 1.80 -59.43
N LYS A 866 -0.08 1.11 -58.39
CA LYS A 866 0.44 1.72 -57.15
C LYS A 866 1.62 2.65 -57.44
N ARG A 867 2.54 2.24 -58.32
CA ARG A 867 3.72 3.03 -58.68
C ARG A 867 3.35 4.21 -59.57
N CYS A 868 2.44 4.04 -60.52
CA CYS A 868 1.90 5.14 -61.32
C CYS A 868 1.21 6.20 -60.44
N SER A 869 0.47 5.78 -59.39
CA SER A 869 -0.14 6.71 -58.43
C SER A 869 0.90 7.52 -57.65
N VAL A 870 2.03 6.92 -57.27
CA VAL A 870 3.14 7.64 -56.61
C VAL A 870 3.79 8.64 -57.58
N ILE A 871 4.05 8.24 -58.83
CA ILE A 871 4.66 9.11 -59.85
C ILE A 871 3.78 10.35 -60.09
N LYS A 872 2.45 10.17 -60.23
CA LYS A 872 1.49 11.28 -60.35
C LYS A 872 1.50 12.25 -59.17
N LYS A 873 1.72 11.75 -57.95
CA LYS A 873 1.77 12.58 -56.74
C LYS A 873 3.11 13.29 -56.53
N THR A 874 4.16 12.85 -57.22
CA THR A 874 5.53 13.34 -57.02
C THR A 874 5.88 14.50 -57.96
N SER A 875 5.32 14.50 -59.17
CA SER A 875 5.67 15.45 -60.24
C SER A 875 4.41 16.04 -60.87
N GLU A 876 4.36 17.37 -61.09
CA GLU A 876 3.18 18.06 -61.65
C GLU A 876 3.12 18.00 -63.19
N SER A 877 4.28 17.92 -63.88
CA SER A 877 4.34 17.84 -65.35
C SER A 877 4.14 16.41 -65.87
N GLN A 878 3.28 16.26 -66.89
CA GLN A 878 3.03 14.98 -67.55
C GLN A 878 4.27 14.42 -68.27
N GLU A 879 5.15 15.27 -68.79
CA GLU A 879 6.42 14.87 -69.40
C GLU A 879 7.36 14.25 -68.36
N THR A 880 7.44 14.86 -67.17
CA THR A 880 8.25 14.33 -66.06
C THR A 880 7.67 13.02 -65.53
N GLN A 881 6.33 12.92 -65.44
CA GLN A 881 5.66 11.68 -65.07
C GLN A 881 5.93 10.55 -66.08
N ALA A 882 5.86 10.84 -67.38
CA ALA A 882 6.15 9.89 -68.45
C ALA A 882 7.61 9.41 -68.39
N TYR A 883 8.55 10.33 -68.18
CA TYR A 883 9.97 10.01 -68.02
C TYR A 883 10.23 9.14 -66.77
N ASP A 884 9.70 9.52 -65.61
CA ASP A 884 9.84 8.75 -64.37
C ASP A 884 9.23 7.34 -64.48
N MET A 885 8.16 7.19 -65.25
CA MET A 885 7.57 5.90 -65.59
C MET A 885 8.50 5.06 -66.46
N LEU A 886 9.05 5.62 -67.53
CA LEU A 886 9.99 4.92 -68.42
C LEU A 886 11.27 4.50 -67.68
N ILE A 887 11.79 5.36 -66.80
CA ILE A 887 12.93 5.03 -65.91
C ILE A 887 12.55 3.92 -64.92
N THR A 888 11.35 3.97 -64.36
CA THR A 888 10.84 2.91 -63.46
C THR A 888 10.72 1.56 -64.18
N TRP A 889 10.29 1.56 -65.44
CA TRP A 889 10.21 0.36 -66.26
C TRP A 889 11.61 -0.21 -66.55
N VAL A 890 12.55 0.61 -67.04
CA VAL A 890 13.90 0.14 -67.36
C VAL A 890 14.64 -0.38 -66.14
N LYS A 891 14.47 0.25 -64.96
CA LYS A 891 15.06 -0.23 -63.69
C LYS A 891 14.62 -1.64 -63.31
N LYS A 892 13.43 -2.07 -63.70
CA LYS A 892 12.85 -3.37 -63.34
C LYS A 892 13.11 -4.45 -64.39
N LEU A 893 13.60 -4.07 -65.56
CA LEU A 893 13.76 -4.99 -66.66
C LEU A 893 15.07 -5.79 -66.53
N PRO A 894 15.04 -7.13 -66.58
CA PRO A 894 16.26 -7.94 -66.51
C PRO A 894 17.24 -7.61 -67.65
N VAL A 895 18.54 -7.63 -67.35
CA VAL A 895 19.62 -7.20 -68.27
C VAL A 895 19.62 -7.93 -69.62
N LEU A 896 19.18 -9.20 -69.66
CA LEU A 896 19.17 -10.05 -70.86
C LEU A 896 17.92 -9.88 -71.74
N LYS A 897 16.94 -9.06 -71.33
CA LYS A 897 15.71 -8.85 -72.11
C LYS A 897 15.95 -7.81 -73.21
N ASN A 898 15.43 -8.09 -74.40
CA ASN A 898 15.48 -7.16 -75.53
C ASN A 898 14.53 -5.97 -75.28
N LYS A 899 15.10 -4.84 -74.84
CA LYS A 899 14.35 -3.63 -74.47
C LYS A 899 13.62 -3.03 -75.66
N VAL A 900 14.29 -2.98 -76.82
CA VAL A 900 13.75 -2.47 -78.09
C VAL A 900 12.47 -3.21 -78.46
N LEU A 901 12.50 -4.55 -78.43
CA LEU A 901 11.35 -5.37 -78.81
C LEU A 901 10.16 -5.20 -77.85
N ILE A 902 10.42 -5.10 -76.54
CA ILE A 902 9.39 -4.90 -75.53
C ILE A 902 8.75 -3.51 -75.69
N LEU A 903 9.58 -2.47 -75.85
CA LEU A 903 9.11 -1.10 -76.02
C LEU A 903 8.36 -0.92 -77.36
N CYS A 904 8.84 -1.50 -78.47
CA CYS A 904 8.12 -1.49 -79.73
C CYS A 904 6.74 -2.16 -79.63
N ARG A 905 6.63 -3.28 -78.90
CA ARG A 905 5.33 -3.95 -78.69
C ARG A 905 4.39 -3.08 -77.87
N ALA A 906 4.90 -2.48 -76.78
CA ALA A 906 4.12 -1.59 -75.94
C ALA A 906 3.67 -0.33 -76.70
N LEU A 907 4.57 0.33 -77.45
CA LEU A 907 4.24 1.50 -78.27
C LEU A 907 3.19 1.18 -79.34
N ASN A 908 3.29 0.03 -80.03
CA ASN A 908 2.24 -0.40 -80.97
C ASN A 908 0.89 -0.61 -80.27
N ALA A 909 0.89 -1.25 -79.10
CA ALA A 909 -0.33 -1.52 -78.33
C ALA A 909 -0.93 -0.27 -77.67
N SER A 910 -0.13 0.78 -77.49
CA SER A 910 -0.53 2.07 -76.89
C SER A 910 -0.87 3.15 -77.93
N GLY A 911 -0.89 2.82 -79.23
CA GLY A 911 -1.30 3.75 -80.29
C GLY A 911 -0.17 4.55 -80.97
N TYR A 912 1.09 4.19 -80.74
CA TYR A 912 2.28 4.85 -81.29
C TYR A 912 3.08 3.96 -82.26
N PRO A 913 2.49 3.47 -83.37
CA PRO A 913 3.18 2.56 -84.29
C PRO A 913 4.32 3.23 -85.08
N HIS A 914 4.23 4.54 -85.29
CA HIS A 914 5.27 5.34 -85.94
C HIS A 914 6.53 5.44 -85.08
N LEU A 915 6.40 5.63 -83.76
CA LEU A 915 7.53 5.60 -82.82
C LEU A 915 8.15 4.20 -82.73
N ALA A 916 7.31 3.15 -82.76
CA ALA A 916 7.80 1.77 -82.78
C ALA A 916 8.55 1.43 -84.10
N ALA A 917 8.18 2.03 -85.23
CA ALA A 917 8.91 1.89 -86.49
C ALA A 917 10.26 2.63 -86.42
N SER A 918 10.24 3.90 -85.99
CA SER A 918 11.45 4.72 -85.82
C SER A 918 12.48 4.06 -84.89
N LEU A 919 12.05 3.48 -83.76
CA LEU A 919 12.93 2.76 -82.84
C LEU A 919 13.56 1.50 -83.46
N ARG A 920 12.83 0.79 -84.32
CA ARG A 920 13.35 -0.39 -85.04
C ARG A 920 14.36 0.01 -86.11
N ASP A 921 14.12 1.12 -86.79
CA ASP A 921 15.04 1.64 -87.80
C ASP A 921 16.32 2.16 -87.13
N ALA A 922 16.21 2.86 -85.99
CA ALA A 922 17.34 3.28 -85.18
C ALA A 922 18.17 2.10 -84.64
N GLU A 923 17.52 1.02 -84.19
CA GLU A 923 18.21 -0.21 -83.77
C GLU A 923 18.90 -0.92 -84.95
N ARG A 924 18.25 -0.96 -86.12
CA ARG A 924 18.82 -1.56 -87.33
C ARG A 924 20.05 -0.77 -87.79
N GLU A 925 19.95 0.56 -87.82
CA GLU A 925 21.05 1.43 -88.19
C GLU A 925 22.22 1.31 -87.20
N ARG A 926 21.94 1.24 -85.90
CA ARG A 926 22.96 0.97 -84.87
C ARG A 926 23.65 -0.36 -85.09
N ARG A 927 22.92 -1.44 -85.37
CA ARG A 927 23.50 -2.77 -85.64
C ARG A 927 24.39 -2.76 -86.88
N LEU A 928 23.96 -2.10 -87.95
CA LEU A 928 24.76 -1.94 -89.17
C LEU A 928 26.05 -1.16 -88.91
N ARG A 929 26.00 -0.10 -88.08
CA ARG A 929 27.20 0.65 -87.67
C ARG A 929 28.16 -0.19 -86.83
N VAL A 930 27.64 -1.02 -85.92
CA VAL A 930 28.44 -1.97 -85.12
C VAL A 930 29.05 -3.07 -85.98
N GLU A 931 28.32 -3.60 -86.97
CA GLU A 931 28.84 -4.60 -87.92
C GLU A 931 29.91 -4.02 -88.88
N ASN A 932 29.83 -2.72 -89.19
CA ASN A 932 30.79 -2.02 -90.04
C ASN A 932 32.07 -1.59 -89.31
N GLY A 933 32.20 -1.87 -88.00
CA GLY A 933 33.41 -1.58 -87.22
C GLY A 933 33.59 -0.11 -86.80
N ASP A 934 32.53 0.69 -86.83
CA ASP A 934 32.53 2.04 -86.27
C ASP A 934 32.46 1.94 -84.74
N ASP A 935 33.62 1.76 -84.11
CA ASP A 935 33.78 1.68 -82.65
C ASP A 935 33.58 3.07 -82.02
N TYR A 936 32.73 3.17 -81.00
CA TYR A 936 32.78 4.24 -79.99
C TYR A 936 32.38 3.71 -78.61
N ASP A 937 33.20 4.07 -77.62
CA ASP A 937 33.00 3.96 -76.17
C ASP A 937 31.68 4.58 -75.66
#